data_AF-A0A367IHU6-F1
#
_entry.id   AF-A0A367IHU6-F1
#
_cell.length_a   1.000
_cell.length_b   1.000
_cell.length_c   1.000
_cell.angle_alpha   90.00
_cell.angle_beta   90.00
_cell.angle_gamma   90.00
#
_symmetry.space_group_name_H-M   'P 1'
#
loop_
_entity.id
_entity.type
_entity.pdbx_description
1 polymer ?
#
loop_
_entity_poly.entity_id
_entity_poly.type
_entity_poly.pdbx_seq_one_letter_code
_entity_poly.pdbx_strand_id
1 'polypeptide(L)'
;MNNNKMIAMMLTMSMLAAAFAGCLGGDEEDDTPDWSISMASDVSADFVESAWDPIIPNLNAGDMCDAIISAMTKTDEREQAVDFTRAYYTSSQAVIGGSGAASISAVADLNADGTTIGVQSGTTSDLYAQANLGAATISAYEDFPSVIAALNNGDVHYAMGDAPVLALEGTLMVTFSDENFGMAVQGDSSGELLGALNMAIGAMVDSGEYDIIFAANFDDPNTLADDTDADTATAYPTPTEGSDLTAVLESGSLRLCTDPFYPPFESYAEDGSVVGFDADIAHAVADEIAAHYMGAANPMFAAPAVDVEIKIGTMYDTTGGLASYATGFEYAVNQAFTDLNAMDDGYHFVNVYADSGGANGQVATDGANSLVSAGVVAVVGAASSGASTAANAVLSQAGVPMISFASTAPSLSDSTAYPHFFRVVPSDALQGEALADLVTSQGYTSTAIIAQNDAYGAGLADAFDANFDGTTCARYDFNQAEFNAAAMTTEAIQAVTDASMTCDSVIFMTYPDTGAQFLGAMYQAGASLPSFGGDGMAGAAALTPFGENSVLANGMMTTSPRAGSSSGDFPATCEADAVCSSGIYTSEAYDAVMIAAHAAKMEDGANMHMHIPMVGSGDGYAGASGTHVFLANGDVAGSGYDVCTFAIVPTYGDYVNCMHTWDAVNGVAATPFAGVTVKIGFMGDATSPAIGELWPSFQAAAGLSAQLANSIGYSNNVQFEVVFADSGCNGYETTSTGASAAQTLVDAGVWGVVGAACSGASKAANAVLSEAGIPMISYASTSPDLSDATAYPDFFRVVPSDVGQAAALKDLMIMNNEALTADGGVAIIAAADDYTASLGDLFTSEWIAAGGEICTRTDYARPLTDVATTIQSTLDNGCGAVALFAYNSDGAAIITELSSSAFAGQIYGTDGIASVTTADSMQDDLLDGVMASQPGVASSARGMLVQSLWPSTVPMGQFAMEAVDATTIMMFAAFTQLATPQLTPSMAIAATGNGWDGATGPVTFQANGDTLGQGYCIGQFSVTDVGADGEGTVAYDCVYDWSFDNGLVART
;
A
#
# COMPACT_ATOMS: atom_id res chain seq x y z
N MET A 1 4.34 -0.60 -47.69
CA MET A 1 4.16 0.20 -48.93
C MET A 1 2.75 0.00 -49.43
N ASN A 2 2.01 1.10 -49.55
CA ASN A 2 0.98 1.41 -50.55
C ASN A 2 -0.08 0.35 -50.89
N ASN A 3 -1.36 0.59 -50.55
CA ASN A 3 -2.32 1.51 -51.18
C ASN A 3 -3.19 0.84 -52.25
N ASN A 4 -4.49 0.95 -52.00
CA ASN A 4 -5.50 1.52 -52.91
C ASN A 4 -6.13 0.70 -54.07
N LYS A 5 -7.45 0.57 -53.88
CA LYS A 5 -8.55 1.11 -54.70
C LYS A 5 -8.94 0.42 -56.02
N MET A 6 -10.18 -0.05 -55.98
CA MET A 6 -11.27 0.17 -56.94
C MET A 6 -10.89 0.46 -58.40
N ILE A 7 -11.20 -0.50 -59.26
CA ILE A 7 -11.78 -0.30 -60.60
C ILE A 7 -12.74 -1.50 -60.79
N ALA A 8 -14.02 -1.40 -60.43
CA ALA A 8 -15.10 -0.63 -61.06
C ALA A 8 -15.54 -1.22 -62.42
N MET A 9 -16.83 -1.58 -62.44
CA MET A 9 -17.79 -1.34 -63.52
C MET A 9 -17.24 -1.46 -64.95
N MET A 10 -17.52 -2.58 -65.63
CA MET A 10 -17.86 -2.61 -67.06
C MET A 10 -18.05 -4.05 -67.52
N LEU A 11 -19.26 -4.56 -67.38
CA LEU A 11 -19.85 -5.49 -68.35
C LEU A 11 -21.35 -5.19 -68.41
N THR A 12 -21.63 -4.02 -68.96
CA THR A 12 -22.94 -3.64 -69.47
C THR A 12 -23.11 -4.15 -70.89
N MET A 13 -24.39 -4.32 -71.27
CA MET A 13 -24.93 -4.50 -72.62
C MET A 13 -24.80 -5.91 -73.20
N SER A 14 -25.79 -6.48 -73.86
CA SER A 14 -27.17 -6.13 -74.15
C SER A 14 -27.68 -7.25 -75.07
N MET A 15 -29.00 -7.24 -75.27
CA MET A 15 -29.77 -7.93 -76.30
C MET A 15 -30.45 -9.21 -75.81
N LEU A 16 -31.73 -9.16 -75.42
CA LEU A 16 -32.91 -8.69 -76.17
C LEU A 16 -33.20 -9.61 -77.36
N ALA A 17 -34.47 -10.00 -77.43
CA ALA A 17 -35.15 -10.79 -78.47
C ALA A 17 -35.07 -12.31 -78.30
N ALA A 18 -36.16 -13.06 -78.34
CA ALA A 18 -37.58 -12.74 -78.48
C ALA A 18 -38.36 -14.07 -78.41
N ALA A 19 -39.62 -13.95 -77.99
CA ALA A 19 -40.77 -14.69 -78.52
C ALA A 19 -40.91 -16.20 -78.16
N PHE A 20 -42.09 -16.75 -77.83
CA PHE A 20 -43.47 -16.26 -77.75
C PHE A 20 -44.32 -17.43 -77.20
N ALA A 21 -45.24 -17.19 -76.26
CA ALA A 21 -46.57 -17.82 -76.22
C ALA A 21 -47.42 -17.27 -75.08
N GLY A 22 -47.95 -16.06 -75.27
CA GLY A 22 -49.39 -15.92 -75.10
C GLY A 22 -50.07 -16.50 -76.34
N CYS A 23 -51.16 -17.24 -76.17
CA CYS A 23 -52.15 -17.39 -77.23
C CYS A 23 -53.48 -16.88 -76.67
N LEU A 24 -53.83 -15.67 -77.13
CA LEU A 24 -55.17 -15.11 -77.22
C LEU A 24 -55.89 -14.75 -75.91
N GLY A 25 -55.88 -13.44 -75.62
CA GLY A 25 -57.07 -12.65 -75.91
C GLY A 25 -57.61 -11.79 -74.76
N GLY A 26 -57.62 -10.47 -74.97
CA GLY A 26 -58.57 -9.55 -74.35
C GLY A 26 -57.94 -8.30 -73.77
N ASP A 27 -57.82 -7.26 -74.61
CA ASP A 27 -57.49 -5.88 -74.21
C ASP A 27 -58.59 -5.29 -73.29
N GLU A 28 -58.21 -4.58 -72.23
CA GLU A 28 -58.45 -3.13 -71.99
C GLU A 28 -57.68 -2.69 -70.72
N GLU A 29 -57.09 -1.50 -70.77
CA GLU A 29 -56.13 -0.90 -69.84
C GLU A 29 -56.73 -0.62 -68.45
N ASP A 30 -55.95 -0.89 -67.38
CA ASP A 30 -55.96 -0.07 -66.17
C ASP A 30 -54.51 0.03 -65.64
N ASP A 31 -53.95 1.23 -65.70
CA ASP A 31 -52.66 1.61 -65.10
C ASP A 31 -52.83 1.66 -63.58
N THR A 32 -52.26 0.70 -62.84
CA THR A 32 -51.96 0.87 -61.41
C THR A 32 -50.44 0.78 -61.20
N PRO A 33 -49.79 1.78 -60.59
CA PRO A 33 -48.36 1.69 -60.25
C PRO A 33 -48.12 0.57 -59.23
N ASP A 34 -47.01 -0.15 -59.38
CA ASP A 34 -46.54 -1.18 -58.44
C ASP A 34 -46.06 -0.46 -57.16
N TRP A 35 -46.83 -0.56 -56.07
CA TRP A 35 -46.49 0.03 -54.77
C TRP A 35 -45.32 -0.73 -54.12
N SER A 36 -44.39 0.00 -53.49
CA SER A 36 -43.31 -0.56 -52.68
C SER A 36 -43.18 0.23 -51.38
N ILE A 37 -43.22 -0.48 -50.24
CA ILE A 37 -43.08 0.11 -48.91
C ILE A 37 -41.73 0.80 -48.70
N SER A 38 -41.73 1.98 -48.07
CA SER A 38 -40.53 2.71 -47.68
C SER A 38 -40.21 2.51 -46.20
N MET A 39 -39.60 1.37 -45.84
CA MET A 39 -39.27 1.03 -44.45
C MET A 39 -38.39 2.09 -43.76
N ALA A 40 -38.72 2.39 -42.50
CA ALA A 40 -37.84 3.09 -41.57
C ALA A 40 -36.60 2.25 -41.22
N SER A 41 -35.67 2.83 -40.46
CA SER A 41 -34.48 2.11 -39.98
C SER A 41 -34.73 1.29 -38.72
N ASP A 42 -35.79 1.61 -37.98
CA ASP A 42 -36.15 1.02 -36.69
C ASP A 42 -37.63 1.29 -36.37
N VAL A 43 -38.17 0.67 -35.31
CA VAL A 43 -39.50 0.97 -34.74
C VAL A 43 -39.36 1.30 -33.26
N SER A 44 -39.79 2.49 -32.83
CA SER A 44 -39.89 2.84 -31.41
C SER A 44 -41.31 2.64 -30.88
N ALA A 45 -41.42 2.29 -29.60
CA ALA A 45 -42.67 2.38 -28.84
C ALA A 45 -42.85 3.82 -28.33
N ASP A 46 -43.82 4.54 -28.89
CA ASP A 46 -44.06 5.94 -28.58
C ASP A 46 -45.38 6.09 -27.78
N PHE A 47 -45.28 6.35 -26.48
CA PHE A 47 -46.46 6.45 -25.61
C PHE A 47 -47.21 7.78 -25.78
N VAL A 48 -48.54 7.68 -25.84
CA VAL A 48 -49.48 8.79 -25.93
C VAL A 48 -50.47 8.68 -24.78
N GLU A 49 -50.44 9.66 -23.87
CA GLU A 49 -51.34 9.71 -22.72
C GLU A 49 -52.81 9.84 -23.17
N SER A 50 -53.67 8.97 -22.65
CA SER A 50 -55.12 9.06 -22.76
C SER A 50 -55.74 8.68 -21.43
N ALA A 51 -56.70 9.48 -20.96
CA ALA A 51 -57.55 9.04 -19.86
C ALA A 51 -58.25 7.72 -20.22
N TRP A 52 -58.48 6.87 -19.22
CA TRP A 52 -59.06 5.54 -19.37
C TRP A 52 -60.43 5.53 -20.08
N ASP A 53 -61.41 6.30 -19.60
CA ASP A 53 -62.77 6.30 -20.14
C ASP A 53 -62.84 6.53 -21.68
N PRO A 54 -62.12 7.51 -22.27
CA PRO A 54 -62.11 7.74 -23.71
C PRO A 54 -61.06 6.91 -24.49
N ILE A 55 -60.28 6.01 -23.89
CA ILE A 55 -59.12 5.39 -24.55
C ILE A 55 -59.50 4.57 -25.81
N ILE A 56 -60.56 3.75 -25.74
CA ILE A 56 -61.08 2.99 -26.90
C ILE A 56 -61.68 3.93 -27.97
N PRO A 57 -62.55 4.91 -27.63
CA PRO A 57 -62.98 5.93 -28.58
C PRO A 57 -61.83 6.67 -29.26
N ASN A 58 -60.74 6.97 -28.54
CA ASN A 58 -59.59 7.67 -29.09
C ASN A 58 -58.78 6.80 -30.06
N LEU A 59 -58.59 5.51 -29.76
CA LEU A 59 -58.03 4.54 -30.72
C LEU A 59 -58.88 4.46 -31.99
N ASN A 60 -60.19 4.27 -31.84
CA ASN A 60 -61.11 4.12 -32.96
C ASN A 60 -61.28 5.40 -33.82
N ALA A 61 -60.90 6.57 -33.30
CA ALA A 61 -60.83 7.80 -34.08
C ALA A 61 -59.66 7.78 -35.09
N GLY A 62 -58.65 6.93 -34.89
CA GLY A 62 -57.55 6.64 -35.83
C GLY A 62 -56.39 7.64 -35.87
N ASP A 63 -56.56 8.83 -35.28
CA ASP A 63 -55.52 9.88 -35.36
C ASP A 63 -54.53 9.85 -34.19
N MET A 64 -54.89 9.26 -33.03
CA MET A 64 -54.15 9.42 -31.78
C MET A 64 -53.06 8.38 -31.56
N CYS A 65 -53.37 7.09 -31.73
CA CYS A 65 -52.46 5.97 -31.52
C CYS A 65 -52.84 4.81 -32.44
N ASP A 66 -51.92 3.86 -32.61
CA ASP A 66 -52.05 2.69 -33.47
C ASP A 66 -52.52 1.45 -32.66
N ALA A 67 -52.19 1.40 -31.37
CA ALA A 67 -52.68 0.39 -30.43
C ALA A 67 -52.82 0.95 -29.01
N ILE A 68 -53.51 0.24 -28.12
CA ILE A 68 -53.58 0.52 -26.68
C ILE A 68 -52.78 -0.53 -25.90
N ILE A 69 -51.97 -0.09 -24.95
CA ILE A 69 -51.35 -0.93 -23.91
C ILE A 69 -51.46 -0.18 -22.56
N SER A 70 -52.35 -0.67 -21.71
CA SER A 70 -52.73 0.00 -20.44
C SER A 70 -53.52 -0.96 -19.56
N ALA A 71 -52.91 -2.09 -19.19
CA ALA A 71 -53.50 -3.15 -18.36
C ALA A 71 -54.93 -3.54 -18.77
N MET A 72 -55.22 -3.56 -20.08
CA MET A 72 -56.61 -3.64 -20.55
C MET A 72 -57.13 -5.07 -20.54
N THR A 73 -58.03 -5.37 -19.59
CA THR A 73 -58.75 -6.64 -19.57
C THR A 73 -59.56 -6.87 -20.85
N LYS A 74 -59.37 -8.04 -21.46
CA LYS A 74 -60.16 -8.56 -22.58
C LYS A 74 -61.56 -8.94 -22.07
N THR A 75 -62.60 -8.37 -22.68
CA THR A 75 -64.00 -8.66 -22.34
C THR A 75 -64.84 -8.76 -23.60
N ASP A 76 -65.90 -9.56 -23.59
CA ASP A 76 -66.85 -9.70 -24.72
C ASP A 76 -67.40 -8.36 -25.23
N GLU A 77 -67.51 -7.34 -24.36
CA GLU A 77 -67.99 -6.01 -24.73
C GLU A 77 -66.90 -5.18 -25.42
N ARG A 78 -65.65 -5.23 -24.94
CA ARG A 78 -64.53 -4.55 -25.58
C ARG A 78 -64.16 -5.20 -26.92
N GLU A 79 -64.25 -6.53 -27.02
CA GLU A 79 -64.04 -7.28 -28.27
C GLU A 79 -65.08 -6.95 -29.36
N GLN A 80 -66.21 -6.32 -29.02
CA GLN A 80 -67.15 -5.80 -30.03
C GLN A 80 -66.71 -4.44 -30.60
N ALA A 81 -65.78 -3.74 -29.93
CA ALA A 81 -65.36 -2.39 -30.26
C ALA A 81 -63.91 -2.29 -30.77
N VAL A 82 -63.05 -3.22 -30.38
CA VAL A 82 -61.62 -3.31 -30.73
C VAL A 82 -61.22 -4.77 -30.83
N ASP A 83 -60.15 -5.05 -31.58
CA ASP A 83 -59.56 -6.39 -31.62
C ASP A 83 -58.39 -6.47 -30.64
N PHE A 84 -58.22 -7.62 -29.98
CA PHE A 84 -57.15 -7.84 -29.02
C PHE A 84 -56.10 -8.81 -29.54
N THR A 85 -54.86 -8.54 -29.17
CA THR A 85 -53.77 -9.52 -29.23
C THR A 85 -54.02 -10.71 -28.29
N ARG A 86 -53.20 -11.75 -28.43
CA ARG A 86 -52.96 -12.75 -27.38
C ARG A 86 -52.58 -12.05 -26.09
N ALA A 87 -52.90 -12.66 -24.96
CA ALA A 87 -52.61 -12.09 -23.66
C ALA A 87 -51.11 -11.86 -23.49
N TYR A 88 -50.75 -10.72 -22.90
CA TYR A 88 -49.38 -10.43 -22.44
C TYR A 88 -49.29 -10.45 -20.91
N TYR A 89 -50.42 -10.47 -20.20
CA TYR A 89 -50.48 -10.64 -18.75
C TYR A 89 -51.78 -11.33 -18.33
N THR A 90 -51.73 -12.09 -17.23
CA THR A 90 -52.91 -12.69 -16.59
C THR A 90 -53.06 -12.11 -15.19
N SER A 91 -54.08 -11.30 -14.94
CA SER A 91 -54.36 -10.67 -13.63
C SER A 91 -55.43 -11.44 -12.85
N SER A 92 -55.65 -11.02 -11.60
CA SER A 92 -56.89 -11.29 -10.85
C SER A 92 -57.34 -9.99 -10.21
N GLN A 93 -58.66 -9.76 -10.10
CA GLN A 93 -59.18 -8.62 -9.33
C GLN A 93 -59.04 -8.87 -7.82
N ALA A 94 -58.93 -7.81 -7.02
CA ALA A 94 -58.79 -7.91 -5.57
C ALA A 94 -59.48 -6.78 -4.80
N VAL A 95 -59.40 -6.87 -3.46
CA VAL A 95 -59.94 -5.88 -2.53
C VAL A 95 -58.90 -5.55 -1.47
N ILE A 96 -58.73 -4.26 -1.17
CA ILE A 96 -58.07 -3.77 0.06
C ILE A 96 -59.04 -2.95 0.89
N GLY A 97 -58.79 -2.88 2.20
CA GLY A 97 -59.60 -2.13 3.16
C GLY A 97 -58.85 -0.92 3.73
N GLY A 98 -59.55 0.20 3.90
CA GLY A 98 -59.02 1.39 4.56
C GLY A 98 -58.85 1.19 6.07
N SER A 99 -58.29 2.20 6.75
CA SER A 99 -58.06 2.12 8.20
C SER A 99 -59.35 1.87 8.98
N GLY A 100 -59.38 0.75 9.71
CA GLY A 100 -60.56 0.32 10.48
C GLY A 100 -61.63 -0.42 9.69
N ALA A 101 -61.39 -0.74 8.41
CA ALA A 101 -62.27 -1.60 7.62
C ALA A 101 -62.39 -3.00 8.25
N ALA A 102 -63.56 -3.61 8.11
CA ALA A 102 -63.81 -4.95 8.62
C ALA A 102 -63.10 -5.99 7.73
N SER A 103 -62.56 -7.06 8.32
CA SER A 103 -62.03 -8.19 7.54
C SER A 103 -63.13 -8.87 6.73
N ILE A 104 -62.84 -9.23 5.47
CA ILE A 104 -63.71 -10.02 4.60
C ILE A 104 -63.07 -11.36 4.23
N SER A 105 -63.87 -12.33 3.83
CA SER A 105 -63.41 -13.67 3.43
C SER A 105 -63.76 -14.02 1.98
N ALA A 106 -64.68 -13.28 1.37
CA ALA A 106 -64.98 -13.30 -0.05
C ALA A 106 -65.44 -11.90 -0.50
N VAL A 107 -65.27 -11.57 -1.79
CA VAL A 107 -65.73 -10.27 -2.35
C VAL A 107 -67.23 -10.05 -2.15
N ALA A 108 -68.03 -11.12 -2.12
CA ALA A 108 -69.48 -11.05 -1.85
C ALA A 108 -69.82 -10.49 -0.45
N ASP A 109 -68.90 -10.54 0.51
CA ASP A 109 -69.09 -9.98 1.86
C ASP A 109 -69.22 -8.44 1.82
N LEU A 110 -68.75 -7.80 0.75
CA LEU A 110 -68.88 -6.35 0.55
C LEU A 110 -70.31 -5.91 0.20
N ASN A 111 -71.19 -6.83 -0.22
CA ASN A 111 -72.57 -6.53 -0.60
C ASN A 111 -73.47 -6.30 0.63
N ALA A 112 -73.18 -5.25 1.39
CA ALA A 112 -73.84 -4.93 2.66
C ALA A 112 -74.19 -3.44 2.78
N ASP A 113 -75.34 -3.16 3.39
CA ASP A 113 -75.79 -1.79 3.66
C ASP A 113 -74.76 -1.01 4.50
N GLY A 114 -74.36 0.16 4.02
CA GLY A 114 -73.40 1.04 4.71
C GLY A 114 -71.93 0.82 4.32
N THR A 115 -71.63 -0.19 3.51
CA THR A 115 -70.32 -0.36 2.86
C THR A 115 -70.16 0.65 1.71
N THR A 116 -69.00 1.28 1.60
CA THR A 116 -68.64 2.19 0.50
C THR A 116 -67.38 1.66 -0.19
N ILE A 117 -67.38 1.62 -1.51
CA ILE A 117 -66.33 0.99 -2.31
C ILE A 117 -65.87 1.96 -3.39
N GLY A 118 -64.57 2.23 -3.44
CA GLY A 118 -63.93 2.99 -4.51
C GLY A 118 -63.51 2.07 -5.66
N VAL A 119 -63.79 2.49 -6.88
CA VAL A 119 -63.37 1.84 -8.14
C VAL A 119 -63.00 2.92 -9.15
N GLN A 120 -62.11 2.62 -10.09
CA GLN A 120 -61.92 3.48 -11.27
C GLN A 120 -63.05 3.21 -12.28
N SER A 121 -63.67 4.28 -12.78
CA SER A 121 -64.77 4.25 -13.75
C SER A 121 -64.40 3.39 -14.95
N GLY A 122 -65.32 2.56 -15.44
CA GLY A 122 -65.13 1.83 -16.70
C GLY A 122 -64.14 0.66 -16.65
N THR A 123 -63.54 0.37 -15.49
CA THR A 123 -62.73 -0.84 -15.26
C THR A 123 -63.60 -2.08 -15.01
N THR A 124 -63.02 -3.28 -15.13
CA THR A 124 -63.74 -4.53 -14.81
C THR A 124 -64.15 -4.61 -13.34
N SER A 125 -63.37 -4.00 -12.44
CA SER A 125 -63.72 -3.84 -11.03
C SER A 125 -65.02 -3.04 -10.83
N ASP A 126 -65.21 -1.95 -11.57
CA ASP A 126 -66.43 -1.13 -11.57
C ASP A 126 -67.63 -1.91 -12.12
N LEU A 127 -67.47 -2.55 -13.27
CA LEU A 127 -68.51 -3.40 -13.87
C LEU A 127 -68.94 -4.52 -12.92
N TYR A 128 -67.98 -5.19 -12.28
CA TYR A 128 -68.25 -6.22 -11.30
C TYR A 128 -69.00 -5.67 -10.09
N ALA A 129 -68.54 -4.55 -9.53
CA ALA A 129 -69.13 -3.93 -8.35
C ALA A 129 -70.59 -3.50 -8.62
N GLN A 130 -70.85 -2.88 -9.77
CA GLN A 130 -72.20 -2.49 -10.19
C GLN A 130 -73.12 -3.71 -10.39
N ALA A 131 -72.60 -4.80 -10.95
CA ALA A 131 -73.40 -6.00 -11.25
C ALA A 131 -73.69 -6.87 -10.02
N ASN A 132 -72.76 -6.92 -9.04
CA ASN A 132 -72.78 -7.93 -7.97
C ASN A 132 -72.91 -7.36 -6.55
N LEU A 133 -72.62 -6.08 -6.31
CA LEU A 133 -72.53 -5.48 -4.97
C LEU A 133 -73.61 -4.40 -4.72
N GLY A 134 -74.83 -4.62 -5.22
CA GLY A 134 -75.90 -3.61 -5.25
C GLY A 134 -76.44 -3.10 -3.89
N ALA A 135 -76.04 -3.67 -2.75
CA ALA A 135 -76.33 -3.13 -1.42
C ALA A 135 -75.23 -2.19 -0.88
N ALA A 136 -74.04 -2.20 -1.49
CA ALA A 136 -72.97 -1.25 -1.19
C ALA A 136 -73.16 0.07 -1.96
N THR A 137 -72.50 1.13 -1.51
CA THR A 137 -72.38 2.39 -2.26
C THR A 137 -71.09 2.36 -3.09
N ILE A 138 -71.23 2.32 -4.41
CA ILE A 138 -70.09 2.33 -5.34
C ILE A 138 -69.76 3.76 -5.72
N SER A 139 -68.50 4.14 -5.52
CA SER A 139 -67.94 5.44 -5.87
C SER A 139 -66.92 5.25 -6.99
N ALA A 140 -67.32 5.61 -8.21
CA ALA A 140 -66.45 5.57 -9.38
C ALA A 140 -65.64 6.88 -9.49
N TYR A 141 -64.33 6.75 -9.70
CA TYR A 141 -63.38 7.85 -9.87
C TYR A 141 -62.79 7.84 -11.29
N GLU A 142 -62.26 8.98 -11.73
CA GLU A 142 -61.69 9.16 -13.09
C GLU A 142 -60.40 8.37 -13.28
N ASP A 143 -59.54 8.35 -12.25
CA ASP A 143 -58.24 7.68 -12.24
C ASP A 143 -58.05 6.84 -10.97
N PHE A 144 -57.12 5.89 -10.99
CA PHE A 144 -56.87 5.01 -9.85
C PHE A 144 -56.24 5.71 -8.63
N PRO A 145 -55.30 6.68 -8.77
CA PRO A 145 -54.81 7.46 -7.64
C PRO A 145 -55.94 8.14 -6.84
N SER A 146 -57.01 8.59 -7.50
CA SER A 146 -58.20 9.15 -6.86
C SER A 146 -58.97 8.12 -6.03
N VAL A 147 -58.99 6.85 -6.45
CA VAL A 147 -59.57 5.73 -5.68
C VAL A 147 -58.79 5.54 -4.38
N ILE A 148 -57.46 5.49 -4.46
CA ILE A 148 -56.58 5.32 -3.29
C ILE A 148 -56.62 6.52 -2.37
N ALA A 149 -56.66 7.74 -2.92
CA ALA A 149 -56.83 8.96 -2.14
C ALA A 149 -58.15 8.96 -1.35
N ALA A 150 -59.25 8.51 -1.97
CA ALA A 150 -60.53 8.36 -1.30
C ALA A 150 -60.50 7.31 -0.19
N LEU A 151 -59.80 6.19 -0.40
CA LEU A 151 -59.61 5.15 0.62
C LEU A 151 -58.84 5.69 1.84
N ASN A 152 -57.73 6.39 1.58
CA ASN A 152 -56.86 6.96 2.62
C ASN A 152 -57.54 8.10 3.40
N ASN A 153 -58.37 8.90 2.73
CA ASN A 153 -59.17 9.94 3.37
C ASN A 153 -60.37 9.37 4.17
N GLY A 154 -60.66 8.07 4.03
CA GLY A 154 -61.81 7.42 4.65
C GLY A 154 -63.15 7.76 3.97
N ASP A 155 -63.12 8.26 2.73
CA ASP A 155 -64.31 8.54 1.92
C ASP A 155 -64.96 7.24 1.41
N VAL A 156 -64.15 6.20 1.20
CA VAL A 156 -64.58 4.82 0.92
C VAL A 156 -63.99 3.83 1.94
N HIS A 157 -64.70 2.74 2.24
CA HIS A 157 -64.23 1.71 3.17
C HIS A 157 -63.27 0.72 2.51
N TYR A 158 -63.48 0.41 1.22
CA TYR A 158 -62.69 -0.55 0.45
C TYR A 158 -62.36 0.01 -0.92
N ALA A 159 -61.23 -0.41 -1.49
CA ALA A 159 -60.89 -0.19 -2.90
C ALA A 159 -60.88 -1.54 -3.65
N MET A 160 -61.34 -1.51 -4.90
CA MET A 160 -61.38 -2.67 -5.80
C MET A 160 -60.63 -2.33 -7.10
N GLY A 161 -59.88 -3.30 -7.61
CA GLY A 161 -58.99 -3.16 -8.77
C GLY A 161 -58.09 -4.39 -8.93
N ASP A 162 -57.13 -4.33 -9.84
CA ASP A 162 -56.21 -5.44 -10.10
C ASP A 162 -55.32 -5.74 -8.90
N ALA A 163 -55.10 -7.04 -8.64
CA ALA A 163 -54.36 -7.51 -7.48
C ALA A 163 -52.94 -6.93 -7.37
N PRO A 164 -52.13 -6.86 -8.44
CA PRO A 164 -50.79 -6.29 -8.36
C PRO A 164 -50.80 -4.80 -7.99
N VAL A 165 -51.74 -4.03 -8.55
CA VAL A 165 -51.88 -2.59 -8.25
C VAL A 165 -52.31 -2.37 -6.81
N LEU A 166 -53.31 -3.12 -6.36
CA LEU A 166 -53.79 -3.03 -4.98
C LEU A 166 -52.76 -3.51 -3.94
N ALA A 167 -51.89 -4.44 -4.30
CA ALA A 167 -50.85 -4.96 -3.41
C ALA A 167 -49.78 -3.90 -3.07
N LEU A 168 -49.56 -2.92 -3.95
CA LEU A 168 -48.69 -1.76 -3.66
C LEU A 168 -49.29 -0.82 -2.62
N GLU A 169 -50.62 -0.79 -2.52
CA GLU A 169 -51.36 0.17 -1.70
C GLU A 169 -51.82 -0.43 -0.35
N GLY A 170 -51.84 -1.75 -0.22
CA GLY A 170 -52.19 -2.41 1.04
C GLY A 170 -52.28 -3.92 0.96
N THR A 171 -52.55 -4.53 2.11
CA THR A 171 -52.71 -6.00 2.19
C THR A 171 -53.99 -6.43 1.49
N LEU A 172 -53.85 -7.24 0.43
CA LEU A 172 -54.97 -7.86 -0.27
C LEU A 172 -55.81 -8.70 0.70
N MET A 173 -57.09 -8.40 0.78
CA MET A 173 -58.03 -9.10 1.66
C MET A 173 -58.53 -10.39 0.99
N VAL A 174 -58.90 -10.29 -0.29
CA VAL A 174 -59.38 -11.37 -1.14
C VAL A 174 -59.04 -11.07 -2.59
N THR A 175 -58.79 -12.11 -3.38
CA THR A 175 -58.74 -12.05 -4.85
C THR A 175 -59.95 -12.74 -5.44
N PHE A 176 -60.38 -12.32 -6.63
CA PHE A 176 -61.53 -12.86 -7.36
C PHE A 176 -61.38 -12.51 -8.85
N SER A 177 -62.03 -13.26 -9.74
CA SER A 177 -62.06 -12.98 -11.19
C SER A 177 -60.68 -12.92 -11.84
N ASP A 178 -60.19 -14.04 -12.37
CA ASP A 178 -59.00 -14.06 -13.21
C ASP A 178 -59.29 -13.41 -14.56
N GLU A 179 -58.34 -12.61 -15.04
CA GLU A 179 -58.49 -11.71 -16.20
C GLU A 179 -57.24 -11.76 -17.08
N ASN A 180 -57.40 -11.57 -18.39
CA ASN A 180 -56.28 -11.52 -19.33
C ASN A 180 -56.17 -10.13 -19.94
N PHE A 181 -54.97 -9.56 -19.96
CA PHE A 181 -54.67 -8.29 -20.59
C PHE A 181 -54.15 -8.49 -22.01
N GLY A 182 -54.68 -7.71 -22.96
CA GLY A 182 -54.22 -7.71 -24.34
C GLY A 182 -54.03 -6.30 -24.87
N MET A 183 -53.07 -6.13 -25.79
CA MET A 183 -52.99 -4.90 -26.58
C MET A 183 -54.19 -4.82 -27.52
N ALA A 184 -54.85 -3.67 -27.59
CA ALA A 184 -56.04 -3.46 -28.42
C ALA A 184 -55.71 -2.65 -29.69
N VAL A 185 -56.29 -3.02 -30.83
CA VAL A 185 -56.18 -2.32 -32.12
C VAL A 185 -57.55 -2.10 -32.76
N GLN A 186 -57.62 -1.28 -33.82
CA GLN A 186 -58.86 -1.01 -34.52
C GLN A 186 -59.34 -2.23 -35.34
N GLY A 187 -60.55 -2.73 -35.07
CA GLY A 187 -60.94 -4.07 -35.54
C GLY A 187 -61.05 -4.27 -37.06
N ASP A 188 -61.66 -3.34 -37.80
CA ASP A 188 -61.92 -3.54 -39.24
C ASP A 188 -60.71 -3.19 -40.16
N SER A 189 -59.67 -2.52 -39.65
CA SER A 189 -58.55 -1.98 -40.45
C SER A 189 -57.17 -2.51 -40.06
N SER A 190 -56.99 -3.01 -38.83
CA SER A 190 -55.66 -3.30 -38.28
C SER A 190 -55.26 -4.77 -38.32
N GLY A 191 -55.90 -5.64 -39.11
CA GLY A 191 -55.63 -7.09 -39.10
C GLY A 191 -54.16 -7.47 -39.36
N GLU A 192 -53.43 -6.68 -40.16
CA GLU A 192 -51.98 -6.85 -40.36
C GLU A 192 -51.18 -6.41 -39.13
N LEU A 193 -51.53 -5.28 -38.51
CA LEU A 193 -50.86 -4.79 -37.31
C LEU A 193 -51.10 -5.74 -36.12
N LEU A 194 -52.35 -6.20 -35.95
CA LEU A 194 -52.74 -7.22 -34.97
C LEU A 194 -51.91 -8.49 -35.14
N GLY A 195 -51.76 -8.95 -36.38
CA GLY A 195 -50.95 -10.13 -36.69
C GLY A 195 -49.47 -9.94 -36.34
N ALA A 196 -48.90 -8.76 -36.61
CA ALA A 196 -47.52 -8.45 -36.25
C ALA A 196 -47.32 -8.39 -34.73
N LEU A 197 -48.21 -7.73 -33.99
CA LEU A 197 -48.16 -7.65 -32.52
C LEU A 197 -48.29 -9.03 -31.87
N ASN A 198 -49.20 -9.89 -32.36
CA ASN A 198 -49.34 -11.27 -31.89
C ASN A 198 -48.07 -12.09 -32.06
N MET A 199 -47.40 -11.94 -33.20
CA MET A 199 -46.14 -12.64 -33.48
C MET A 199 -45.00 -12.12 -32.62
N ALA A 200 -44.93 -10.81 -32.38
CA ALA A 200 -43.93 -10.19 -31.52
C ALA A 200 -44.06 -10.65 -30.06
N ILE A 201 -45.29 -10.65 -29.51
CA ILE A 201 -45.54 -11.17 -28.15
C ILE A 201 -45.15 -12.64 -28.06
N GLY A 202 -45.44 -13.45 -29.09
CA GLY A 202 -45.01 -14.85 -29.14
C GLY A 202 -43.49 -15.02 -29.18
N ALA A 203 -42.78 -14.22 -29.98
CA ALA A 203 -41.33 -14.27 -30.08
C ALA A 203 -40.63 -13.88 -28.77
N MET A 204 -41.13 -12.84 -28.08
CA MET A 204 -40.66 -12.41 -26.77
C MET A 204 -40.86 -13.49 -25.68
N VAL A 205 -41.97 -14.24 -25.74
CA VAL A 205 -42.19 -15.38 -24.83
C VAL A 205 -41.23 -16.54 -25.18
N ASP A 206 -41.07 -16.86 -26.47
CA ASP A 206 -40.21 -17.96 -26.92
C ASP A 206 -38.71 -17.69 -26.66
N SER A 207 -38.28 -16.43 -26.66
CA SER A 207 -36.90 -16.01 -26.37
C SER A 207 -36.54 -16.08 -24.88
N GLY A 208 -37.55 -16.13 -24.00
CA GLY A 208 -37.40 -16.02 -22.55
C GLY A 208 -37.27 -14.57 -22.06
N GLU A 209 -37.39 -13.58 -22.94
CA GLU A 209 -37.35 -12.16 -22.59
C GLU A 209 -38.53 -11.75 -21.72
N TYR A 210 -39.72 -12.31 -22.00
CA TYR A 210 -40.90 -12.14 -21.16
C TYR A 210 -40.63 -12.47 -19.69
N ASP A 211 -39.95 -13.59 -19.42
CA ASP A 211 -39.65 -14.03 -18.06
C ASP A 211 -38.73 -13.03 -17.34
N ILE A 212 -37.83 -12.37 -18.08
CA ILE A 212 -36.92 -11.35 -17.54
C ILE A 212 -37.70 -10.06 -17.22
N ILE A 213 -38.55 -9.59 -18.14
CA ILE A 213 -39.42 -8.42 -17.94
C ILE A 213 -40.37 -8.67 -16.76
N PHE A 214 -40.96 -9.87 -16.70
CA PHE A 214 -41.86 -10.27 -15.63
C PHE A 214 -41.15 -10.28 -14.28
N ALA A 215 -39.96 -10.91 -14.19
CA ALA A 215 -39.18 -10.97 -12.95
C ALA A 215 -38.68 -9.59 -12.48
N ALA A 216 -38.52 -8.63 -13.39
CA ALA A 216 -38.14 -7.26 -13.02
C ALA A 216 -39.29 -6.44 -12.41
N ASN A 217 -40.54 -6.84 -12.66
CA ASN A 217 -41.73 -6.10 -12.26
C ASN A 217 -42.57 -6.81 -11.18
N PHE A 218 -42.39 -8.12 -10.96
CA PHE A 218 -43.20 -8.93 -10.04
C PHE A 218 -42.40 -9.98 -9.25
N ASP A 219 -42.76 -10.18 -7.97
CA ASP A 219 -42.06 -11.09 -7.03
C ASP A 219 -42.52 -12.57 -7.05
N ASP A 220 -43.67 -12.88 -7.66
CA ASP A 220 -44.24 -14.23 -7.69
C ASP A 220 -44.36 -14.70 -9.15
N PRO A 221 -43.82 -15.88 -9.54
CA PRO A 221 -43.98 -16.40 -10.89
C PRO A 221 -45.45 -16.60 -11.25
N ASN A 222 -46.01 -15.64 -11.98
CA ASN A 222 -47.30 -15.80 -12.61
C ASN A 222 -47.13 -16.54 -13.93
N THR A 223 -48.06 -17.44 -14.24
CA THR A 223 -48.01 -18.17 -15.50
C THR A 223 -48.88 -17.44 -16.51
N LEU A 224 -48.28 -16.82 -17.53
CA LEU A 224 -49.02 -16.21 -18.62
C LEU A 224 -49.94 -17.26 -19.25
N ALA A 225 -51.26 -17.02 -19.20
CA ALA A 225 -52.22 -17.90 -19.83
C ALA A 225 -52.10 -17.78 -21.35
N ASP A 226 -51.86 -18.90 -22.03
CA ASP A 226 -51.94 -18.97 -23.49
C ASP A 226 -53.40 -18.99 -23.92
N ASP A 227 -53.91 -17.84 -24.37
CA ASP A 227 -55.26 -17.65 -24.87
C ASP A 227 -55.34 -17.59 -26.41
N THR A 228 -54.29 -18.07 -27.10
CA THR A 228 -54.28 -18.13 -28.56
C THR A 228 -55.39 -19.03 -29.11
N ASP A 229 -55.95 -18.61 -30.25
CA ASP A 229 -57.06 -19.30 -30.91
C ASP A 229 -56.80 -19.50 -32.41
N ALA A 230 -57.84 -19.86 -33.16
CA ALA A 230 -57.73 -20.12 -34.59
C ALA A 230 -57.48 -18.85 -35.44
N ASP A 231 -57.76 -17.67 -34.90
CA ASP A 231 -57.64 -16.38 -35.58
C ASP A 231 -56.34 -15.66 -35.19
N THR A 232 -55.61 -16.18 -34.20
CA THR A 232 -54.27 -15.69 -33.83
C THR A 232 -53.24 -16.00 -34.92
N ALA A 233 -52.45 -15.00 -35.32
CA ALA A 233 -51.47 -15.14 -36.39
C ALA A 233 -50.37 -16.18 -36.04
N THR A 234 -50.04 -17.03 -37.01
CA THR A 234 -48.96 -18.04 -36.87
C THR A 234 -47.70 -17.71 -37.67
N ALA A 235 -47.70 -16.56 -38.36
CA ALA A 235 -46.56 -16.00 -39.07
C ALA A 235 -46.75 -14.49 -39.22
N TYR A 236 -45.63 -13.75 -39.27
CA TYR A 236 -45.66 -12.31 -39.50
C TYR A 236 -46.35 -11.98 -40.84
N PRO A 237 -47.33 -11.06 -40.87
CA PRO A 237 -48.06 -10.71 -42.08
C PRO A 237 -47.21 -9.92 -43.08
N THR A 238 -47.53 -10.04 -44.37
CA THR A 238 -46.91 -9.20 -45.42
C THR A 238 -47.63 -7.85 -45.48
N PRO A 239 -46.94 -6.70 -45.35
CA PRO A 239 -47.59 -5.38 -45.36
C PRO A 239 -48.25 -5.06 -46.71
N THR A 240 -49.44 -4.45 -46.69
CA THR A 240 -50.15 -3.96 -47.89
C THR A 240 -50.27 -2.43 -47.94
N GLU A 241 -50.43 -1.87 -49.15
CA GLU A 241 -50.51 -0.42 -49.36
C GLU A 241 -51.65 0.20 -48.53
N GLY A 242 -51.30 1.13 -47.64
CA GLY A 242 -52.26 1.86 -46.82
C GLY A 242 -52.79 1.12 -45.58
N SER A 243 -52.19 -0.01 -45.19
CA SER A 243 -52.50 -0.67 -43.92
C SER A 243 -51.84 0.03 -42.72
N ASP A 244 -52.40 -0.18 -41.52
CA ASP A 244 -51.84 0.39 -40.29
C ASP A 244 -50.42 -0.16 -40.00
N LEU A 245 -50.17 -1.43 -40.33
CA LEU A 245 -48.82 -2.01 -40.25
C LEU A 245 -47.85 -1.26 -41.18
N THR A 246 -48.24 -0.97 -42.42
CA THR A 246 -47.43 -0.18 -43.34
C THR A 246 -47.15 1.21 -42.76
N ALA A 247 -48.13 1.87 -42.12
CA ALA A 247 -47.93 3.18 -41.52
C ALA A 247 -46.90 3.17 -40.38
N VAL A 248 -46.94 2.16 -39.49
CA VAL A 248 -45.93 1.96 -38.44
C VAL A 248 -44.55 1.71 -39.04
N LEU A 249 -44.46 0.82 -40.03
CA LEU A 249 -43.18 0.45 -40.64
C LEU A 249 -42.54 1.57 -41.47
N GLU A 250 -43.33 2.46 -42.08
CA GLU A 250 -42.82 3.63 -42.82
C GLU A 250 -42.45 4.80 -41.89
N SER A 251 -43.19 4.98 -40.80
CA SER A 251 -42.91 6.04 -39.81
C SER A 251 -41.77 5.68 -38.85
N GLY A 252 -41.60 4.38 -38.56
CA GLY A 252 -40.70 3.89 -37.53
C GLY A 252 -41.21 4.15 -36.11
N SER A 253 -42.52 4.37 -35.95
CA SER A 253 -43.15 4.73 -34.67
C SER A 253 -44.41 3.91 -34.49
N LEU A 254 -44.45 3.10 -33.44
CA LEU A 254 -45.65 2.43 -32.95
C LEU A 254 -46.24 3.30 -31.84
N ARG A 255 -47.31 4.04 -32.15
CA ARG A 255 -47.92 4.97 -31.19
C ARG A 255 -48.87 4.20 -30.28
N LEU A 256 -48.65 4.27 -28.98
CA LEU A 256 -49.34 3.47 -27.99
C LEU A 256 -50.13 4.34 -27.02
N CYS A 257 -51.45 4.21 -27.04
CA CYS A 257 -52.30 4.84 -26.04
C CYS A 257 -52.13 4.17 -24.67
N THR A 258 -51.89 4.96 -23.63
CA THR A 258 -51.75 4.47 -22.24
C THR A 258 -52.30 5.46 -21.22
N ASP A 259 -52.79 4.98 -20.09
CA ASP A 259 -53.19 5.76 -18.91
C ASP A 259 -52.15 5.56 -17.78
N PRO A 260 -51.05 6.35 -17.75
CA PRO A 260 -49.81 6.07 -17.00
C PRO A 260 -49.92 6.38 -15.49
N PHE A 261 -50.97 5.89 -14.85
CA PHE A 261 -51.27 6.09 -13.44
C PHE A 261 -51.66 4.76 -12.74
N TYR A 262 -51.12 3.63 -13.23
CA TYR A 262 -51.51 2.28 -12.81
C TYR A 262 -50.29 1.37 -12.53
N PRO A 263 -49.40 1.71 -11.57
CA PRO A 263 -48.24 0.88 -11.24
C PRO A 263 -48.67 -0.48 -10.63
N PRO A 264 -47.91 -1.57 -10.87
CA PRO A 264 -46.61 -1.62 -11.54
C PRO A 264 -46.66 -1.72 -13.08
N PHE A 265 -47.85 -1.61 -13.71
CA PHE A 265 -48.00 -1.76 -15.15
C PHE A 265 -47.50 -0.54 -15.92
N GLU A 266 -48.00 0.65 -15.59
CA GLU A 266 -47.54 1.89 -16.22
C GLU A 266 -47.58 3.07 -15.23
N SER A 267 -46.52 3.87 -15.24
CA SER A 267 -46.41 5.09 -14.44
C SER A 267 -45.42 6.08 -15.06
N TYR A 268 -45.44 7.34 -14.63
CA TYR A 268 -44.41 8.30 -15.00
C TYR A 268 -43.17 8.19 -14.10
N ALA A 269 -41.99 8.12 -14.71
CA ALA A 269 -40.71 8.37 -14.04
C ALA A 269 -40.49 9.87 -13.79
N GLU A 270 -39.47 10.22 -12.99
CA GLU A 270 -39.17 11.62 -12.65
C GLU A 270 -38.87 12.51 -13.88
N ASP A 271 -38.37 11.93 -14.97
CA ASP A 271 -38.06 12.62 -16.22
C ASP A 271 -39.26 12.76 -17.17
N GLY A 272 -40.43 12.22 -16.79
CA GLY A 272 -41.66 12.24 -17.56
C GLY A 272 -41.79 11.13 -18.61
N SER A 273 -40.88 10.16 -18.64
CA SER A 273 -41.05 8.94 -19.44
C SER A 273 -42.04 7.96 -18.80
N VAL A 274 -42.69 7.14 -19.62
CA VAL A 274 -43.58 6.06 -19.14
C VAL A 274 -42.73 4.83 -18.83
N VAL A 275 -42.85 4.29 -17.63
CA VAL A 275 -42.12 3.12 -17.12
C VAL A 275 -43.07 2.11 -16.48
N GLY A 276 -42.64 0.86 -16.38
CA GLY A 276 -43.39 -0.24 -15.79
C GLY A 276 -43.55 -1.42 -16.75
N PHE A 277 -44.24 -2.46 -16.31
CA PHE A 277 -44.39 -3.69 -17.07
C PHE A 277 -44.99 -3.50 -18.47
N ASP A 278 -46.03 -2.68 -18.62
CA ASP A 278 -46.65 -2.38 -19.91
C ASP A 278 -45.68 -1.63 -20.83
N ALA A 279 -44.84 -0.76 -20.26
CA ALA A 279 -43.84 -0.03 -21.02
C ALA A 279 -42.73 -0.96 -21.54
N ASP A 280 -42.24 -1.86 -20.68
CA ASP A 280 -41.23 -2.85 -21.04
C ASP A 280 -41.72 -3.83 -22.11
N ILE A 281 -42.97 -4.31 -21.99
CA ILE A 281 -43.62 -5.17 -23.00
C ILE A 281 -43.76 -4.43 -24.33
N ALA A 282 -44.16 -3.16 -24.32
CA ALA A 282 -44.28 -2.35 -25.53
C ALA A 282 -42.93 -2.15 -26.25
N HIS A 283 -41.87 -1.88 -25.50
CA HIS A 283 -40.52 -1.75 -26.06
C HIS A 283 -40.04 -3.07 -26.69
N ALA A 284 -40.18 -4.19 -25.98
CA ALA A 284 -39.80 -5.50 -26.51
C ALA A 284 -40.61 -5.89 -27.77
N VAL A 285 -41.91 -5.58 -27.79
CA VAL A 285 -42.77 -5.81 -28.96
C VAL A 285 -42.35 -4.95 -30.16
N ALA A 286 -41.98 -3.69 -29.95
CA ALA A 286 -41.48 -2.82 -31.02
C ALA A 286 -40.13 -3.33 -31.57
N ASP A 287 -39.22 -3.76 -30.70
CA ASP A 287 -37.92 -4.33 -31.07
C ASP A 287 -38.08 -5.63 -31.88
N GLU A 288 -39.01 -6.52 -31.50
CA GLU A 288 -39.34 -7.74 -32.27
C GLU A 288 -39.90 -7.42 -33.66
N ILE A 289 -40.76 -6.41 -33.78
CA ILE A 289 -41.29 -5.95 -35.07
C ILE A 289 -40.16 -5.36 -35.93
N ALA A 290 -39.30 -4.52 -35.37
CA ALA A 290 -38.17 -3.92 -36.08
C ALA A 290 -37.16 -4.98 -36.54
N ALA A 291 -36.84 -5.95 -35.68
CA ALA A 291 -35.96 -7.05 -36.00
C ALA A 291 -36.51 -7.92 -37.15
N HIS A 292 -37.82 -8.19 -37.15
CA HIS A 292 -38.44 -8.98 -38.21
C HIS A 292 -38.48 -8.24 -39.56
N TYR A 293 -39.04 -7.03 -39.60
CA TYR A 293 -39.33 -6.33 -40.86
C TYR A 293 -38.16 -5.52 -41.40
N MET A 294 -37.27 -5.04 -40.52
CA MET A 294 -36.19 -4.10 -40.87
C MET A 294 -34.79 -4.71 -40.70
N GLY A 295 -34.68 -5.85 -40.00
CA GLY A 295 -33.39 -6.45 -39.65
C GLY A 295 -32.61 -5.62 -38.62
N ALA A 296 -33.33 -4.84 -37.80
CA ALA A 296 -32.78 -4.11 -36.67
C ALA A 296 -32.24 -5.06 -35.59
N ALA A 297 -31.46 -4.54 -34.65
CA ALA A 297 -31.03 -5.32 -33.50
C ALA A 297 -32.25 -5.56 -32.58
N ASN A 298 -32.35 -6.77 -32.03
CA ASN A 298 -33.29 -7.09 -30.96
C ASN A 298 -32.50 -7.29 -29.67
N PRO A 299 -32.25 -6.23 -28.88
CA PRO A 299 -31.56 -6.36 -27.60
C PRO A 299 -32.50 -6.98 -26.57
N MET A 300 -32.06 -8.03 -25.88
CA MET A 300 -32.80 -8.57 -24.74
C MET A 300 -32.95 -7.51 -23.64
N PHE A 301 -34.13 -7.45 -23.02
CA PHE A 301 -34.42 -6.60 -21.87
C PHE A 301 -33.39 -6.74 -20.74
N ALA A 302 -33.03 -5.60 -20.14
CA ALA A 302 -32.14 -5.49 -19.00
C ALA A 302 -32.80 -4.63 -17.90
N ALA A 303 -33.07 -5.23 -16.75
CA ALA A 303 -33.76 -4.58 -15.64
C ALA A 303 -32.94 -3.41 -15.03
N PRO A 304 -33.59 -2.32 -14.57
CA PRO A 304 -32.93 -1.29 -13.76
C PRO A 304 -32.57 -1.83 -12.36
N ALA A 305 -31.36 -1.58 -11.87
CA ALA A 305 -30.98 -1.92 -10.49
C ALA A 305 -31.68 -0.98 -9.48
N VAL A 306 -32.27 -1.53 -8.41
CA VAL A 306 -32.87 -0.76 -7.32
C VAL A 306 -32.04 -0.97 -6.06
N ASP A 307 -31.20 0.00 -5.71
CA ASP A 307 -30.34 -0.06 -4.53
C ASP A 307 -31.04 0.45 -3.27
N VAL A 308 -31.01 -0.32 -2.16
CA VAL A 308 -31.37 0.16 -0.82
C VAL A 308 -30.27 1.09 -0.30
N GLU A 309 -30.57 2.38 -0.13
CA GLU A 309 -29.61 3.36 0.40
C GLU A 309 -29.44 3.22 1.93
N ILE A 310 -28.22 2.92 2.40
CA ILE A 310 -27.86 2.85 3.82
C ILE A 310 -26.79 3.89 4.16
N LYS A 311 -27.05 4.73 5.17
CA LYS A 311 -26.10 5.75 5.65
C LYS A 311 -25.31 5.23 6.84
N ILE A 312 -23.99 5.18 6.71
CA ILE A 312 -23.07 4.88 7.82
C ILE A 312 -22.28 6.15 8.11
N GLY A 313 -22.28 6.56 9.38
CA GLY A 313 -21.51 7.70 9.84
C GLY A 313 -20.04 7.33 10.02
N THR A 314 -19.13 8.22 9.66
CA THR A 314 -17.70 8.07 9.98
C THR A 314 -17.22 9.27 10.78
N MET A 315 -16.34 9.01 11.75
CA MET A 315 -15.82 10.03 12.65
C MET A 315 -14.34 9.82 12.90
N TYR A 316 -13.52 10.80 12.53
CA TYR A 316 -12.08 10.84 12.81
C TYR A 316 -11.57 12.27 12.76
N ASP A 317 -10.32 12.46 13.19
CA ASP A 317 -9.78 13.78 13.47
C ASP A 317 -9.12 14.39 12.22
N THR A 318 -9.83 15.27 11.52
CA THR A 318 -9.18 16.16 10.52
C THR A 318 -8.58 17.40 11.16
N THR A 319 -8.92 17.67 12.42
CA THR A 319 -8.33 18.74 13.24
C THR A 319 -7.88 18.22 14.61
N GLY A 320 -6.88 18.86 15.20
CA GLY A 320 -6.32 18.46 16.49
C GLY A 320 -5.11 17.51 16.36
N GLY A 321 -4.66 16.95 17.48
CA GLY A 321 -3.34 16.28 17.58
C GLY A 321 -3.19 14.98 16.79
N LEU A 322 -4.28 14.41 16.26
CA LEU A 322 -4.28 13.20 15.43
C LEU A 322 -4.43 13.51 13.92
N ALA A 323 -4.46 14.79 13.53
CA ALA A 323 -4.67 15.18 12.13
C ALA A 323 -3.60 14.64 11.16
N SER A 324 -2.40 14.30 11.66
CA SER A 324 -1.35 13.64 10.86
C SER A 324 -1.77 12.27 10.30
N TYR A 325 -2.75 11.60 10.92
CA TYR A 325 -3.23 10.28 10.50
C TYR A 325 -4.51 10.36 9.63
N ALA A 326 -5.15 11.53 9.55
CA ALA A 326 -6.47 11.70 8.95
C ALA A 326 -6.56 11.19 7.50
N THR A 327 -5.53 11.45 6.70
CA THR A 327 -5.52 11.08 5.28
C THR A 327 -5.48 9.56 5.08
N GLY A 328 -4.80 8.83 5.96
CA GLY A 328 -4.79 7.37 5.94
C GLY A 328 -6.15 6.80 6.29
N PHE A 329 -6.81 7.34 7.33
CA PHE A 329 -8.17 6.96 7.71
C PHE A 329 -9.17 7.23 6.58
N GLU A 330 -9.12 8.43 5.99
CA GLU A 330 -10.00 8.83 4.90
C GLU A 330 -9.84 7.91 3.68
N TYR A 331 -8.61 7.57 3.30
CA TYR A 331 -8.35 6.62 2.22
C TYR A 331 -9.00 5.26 2.51
N ALA A 332 -8.72 4.68 3.67
CA ALA A 332 -9.22 3.35 4.04
C ALA A 332 -10.75 3.30 4.09
N VAL A 333 -11.36 4.31 4.71
CA VAL A 333 -12.82 4.46 4.77
C VAL A 333 -13.41 4.56 3.36
N ASN A 334 -12.89 5.44 2.51
CA ASN A 334 -13.40 5.63 1.16
C ASN A 334 -13.22 4.37 0.30
N GLN A 335 -12.12 3.66 0.46
CA GLN A 335 -11.90 2.38 -0.22
C GLN A 335 -12.92 1.34 0.23
N ALA A 336 -13.24 1.23 1.52
CA ALA A 336 -14.27 0.32 2.02
C ALA A 336 -15.65 0.61 1.40
N PHE A 337 -16.08 1.88 1.36
CA PHE A 337 -17.33 2.24 0.68
C PHE A 337 -17.30 1.97 -0.83
N THR A 338 -16.14 2.18 -1.47
CA THR A 338 -15.96 1.86 -2.90
C THR A 338 -16.13 0.36 -3.13
N ASP A 339 -15.50 -0.48 -2.31
CA ASP A 339 -15.55 -1.93 -2.44
C ASP A 339 -16.95 -2.47 -2.14
N LEU A 340 -17.62 -1.95 -1.11
CA LEU A 340 -19.01 -2.28 -0.77
C LEU A 340 -19.96 -1.97 -1.93
N ASN A 341 -19.86 -0.76 -2.49
CA ASN A 341 -20.74 -0.34 -3.59
C ASN A 341 -20.38 -1.01 -4.93
N ALA A 342 -19.22 -1.67 -5.02
CA ALA A 342 -18.85 -2.50 -6.17
C ALA A 342 -19.38 -3.93 -6.08
N MET A 343 -19.96 -4.35 -4.95
CA MET A 343 -20.48 -5.71 -4.76
C MET A 343 -21.77 -5.99 -5.54
N ASP A 344 -22.49 -4.95 -5.98
CA ASP A 344 -23.72 -5.03 -6.79
C ASP A 344 -24.76 -6.01 -6.20
N ASP A 345 -25.02 -5.86 -4.90
CA ASP A 345 -25.85 -6.77 -4.10
C ASP A 345 -27.17 -6.15 -3.61
N GLY A 346 -27.62 -5.08 -4.29
CA GLY A 346 -28.86 -4.38 -4.01
C GLY A 346 -28.77 -3.34 -2.88
N TYR A 347 -27.57 -2.99 -2.42
CA TYR A 347 -27.34 -1.96 -1.42
C TYR A 347 -26.42 -0.85 -1.93
N HIS A 348 -26.77 0.40 -1.63
CA HIS A 348 -25.92 1.56 -1.83
C HIS A 348 -25.54 2.19 -0.48
N PHE A 349 -24.27 2.08 -0.11
CA PHE A 349 -23.74 2.63 1.13
C PHE A 349 -23.23 4.06 0.93
N VAL A 350 -23.74 4.98 1.77
CA VAL A 350 -23.36 6.39 1.77
C VAL A 350 -22.58 6.72 3.05
N ASN A 351 -21.36 7.24 2.86
CA ASN A 351 -20.55 7.75 3.96
C ASN A 351 -21.05 9.15 4.39
N VAL A 352 -21.36 9.32 5.67
CA VAL A 352 -21.60 10.64 6.28
C VAL A 352 -20.48 10.93 7.27
N TYR A 353 -19.57 11.82 6.89
CA TYR A 353 -18.40 12.15 7.71
C TYR A 353 -18.68 13.28 8.73
N ALA A 354 -18.10 13.18 9.92
CA ALA A 354 -17.99 14.26 10.91
C ALA A 354 -16.60 14.29 11.57
N ASP A 355 -16.04 15.49 11.76
CA ASP A 355 -14.79 15.66 12.51
C ASP A 355 -15.01 15.40 14.01
N SER A 356 -14.13 14.63 14.65
CA SER A 356 -14.14 14.43 16.11
C SER A 356 -13.34 15.48 16.89
N GLY A 357 -12.47 16.27 16.24
CA GLY A 357 -11.72 17.37 16.86
C GLY A 357 -10.64 16.95 17.88
N GLY A 358 -10.15 15.71 17.80
CA GLY A 358 -9.09 15.15 18.63
C GLY A 358 -9.51 15.00 20.08
N ALA A 359 -8.81 15.72 20.97
CA ALA A 359 -9.11 15.76 22.40
C ALA A 359 -10.29 16.69 22.77
N ASN A 360 -10.93 17.35 21.78
CA ASN A 360 -12.03 18.27 22.02
C ASN A 360 -13.39 17.54 22.03
N GLY A 361 -13.79 17.07 23.22
CA GLY A 361 -15.05 16.35 23.39
C GLY A 361 -16.31 17.11 22.94
N GLN A 362 -16.29 18.45 22.87
CA GLN A 362 -17.43 19.21 22.34
C GLN A 362 -17.58 19.03 20.83
N VAL A 363 -16.47 19.01 20.07
CA VAL A 363 -16.51 18.80 18.63
C VAL A 363 -17.04 17.40 18.31
N ALA A 364 -16.56 16.37 19.01
CA ALA A 364 -17.09 15.01 18.90
C ALA A 364 -18.59 14.91 19.24
N THR A 365 -19.03 15.62 20.28
CA THR A 365 -20.46 15.70 20.66
C THR A 365 -21.30 16.33 19.55
N ASP A 366 -20.85 17.43 18.97
CA ASP A 366 -21.55 18.14 17.89
C ASP A 366 -21.56 17.30 16.61
N GLY A 367 -20.45 16.65 16.27
CA GLY A 367 -20.33 15.71 15.17
C GLY A 367 -21.31 14.54 15.31
N ALA A 368 -21.38 13.91 16.49
CA ALA A 368 -22.31 12.81 16.75
C ALA A 368 -23.77 13.24 16.58
N ASN A 369 -24.15 14.44 17.07
CA ASN A 369 -25.49 14.98 16.85
C ASN A 369 -25.80 15.20 15.36
N SER A 370 -24.81 15.66 14.58
CA SER A 370 -24.96 15.82 13.13
C SER A 370 -25.19 14.49 12.43
N LEU A 371 -24.43 13.44 12.81
CA LEU A 371 -24.58 12.10 12.25
C LEU A 371 -25.96 11.50 12.57
N VAL A 372 -26.42 11.60 13.83
CA VAL A 372 -27.77 11.17 14.22
C VAL A 372 -28.84 11.91 13.42
N SER A 373 -28.68 13.23 13.23
CA SER A 373 -29.61 14.04 12.45
C SER A 373 -29.63 13.67 10.97
N ALA A 374 -28.52 13.14 10.44
CA ALA A 374 -28.42 12.66 9.06
C ALA A 374 -29.05 11.26 8.86
N GLY A 375 -29.50 10.61 9.93
CA GLY A 375 -30.16 9.30 9.88
C GLY A 375 -29.21 8.13 9.65
N VAL A 376 -27.96 8.22 10.13
CA VAL A 376 -27.02 7.10 10.03
C VAL A 376 -27.45 5.94 10.92
N VAL A 377 -27.21 4.70 10.46
CA VAL A 377 -27.62 3.48 11.17
C VAL A 377 -26.56 2.99 12.18
N ALA A 378 -25.30 3.34 11.94
CA ALA A 378 -24.16 3.09 12.82
C ALA A 378 -23.09 4.16 12.60
N VAL A 379 -22.16 4.30 13.55
CA VAL A 379 -20.99 5.18 13.43
C VAL A 379 -19.70 4.37 13.53
N VAL A 380 -18.80 4.57 12.57
CA VAL A 380 -17.44 4.05 12.58
C VAL A 380 -16.48 5.17 13.03
N GLY A 381 -15.68 4.90 14.05
CA GLY A 381 -14.93 5.92 14.79
C GLY A 381 -15.43 6.04 16.23
N ALA A 382 -15.04 7.06 16.99
CA ALA A 382 -14.05 8.07 16.67
C ALA A 382 -12.65 7.46 16.75
N ALA A 383 -11.66 8.16 16.18
CA ALA A 383 -10.27 7.72 16.31
C ALA A 383 -9.77 7.86 17.76
N SER A 384 -9.89 9.06 18.34
CA SER A 384 -9.42 9.32 19.72
C SER A 384 -10.35 8.74 20.79
N SER A 385 -9.77 8.19 21.86
CA SER A 385 -10.53 7.62 22.98
C SER A 385 -11.39 8.66 23.73
N GLY A 386 -10.90 9.91 23.82
CA GLY A 386 -11.64 11.03 24.40
C GLY A 386 -12.85 11.42 23.56
N ALA A 387 -12.69 11.48 22.22
CA ALA A 387 -13.80 11.72 21.31
C ALA A 387 -14.82 10.59 21.33
N SER A 388 -14.36 9.33 21.37
CA SER A 388 -15.24 8.16 21.46
C SER A 388 -16.10 8.18 22.72
N THR A 389 -15.52 8.55 23.86
CA THR A 389 -16.25 8.76 25.12
C THR A 389 -17.36 9.81 24.96
N ALA A 390 -17.05 10.95 24.33
CA ALA A 390 -18.01 12.04 24.16
C ALA A 390 -19.11 11.73 23.13
N ALA A 391 -18.75 11.13 21.99
CA ALA A 391 -19.67 10.75 20.94
C ALA A 391 -20.61 9.61 21.39
N ASN A 392 -20.10 8.59 22.09
CA ASN A 392 -20.93 7.49 22.60
C ASN A 392 -22.06 7.99 23.53
N ALA A 393 -21.81 9.03 24.33
CA ALA A 393 -22.83 9.62 25.19
C ALA A 393 -24.05 10.16 24.40
N VAL A 394 -23.86 10.58 23.15
CA VAL A 394 -24.93 11.01 22.23
C VAL A 394 -25.51 9.82 21.48
N LEU A 395 -24.65 9.01 20.85
CA LEU A 395 -25.04 7.93 19.95
C LEU A 395 -25.84 6.84 20.67
N SER A 396 -25.38 6.43 21.85
CA SER A 396 -26.07 5.39 22.63
C SER A 396 -27.47 5.81 23.07
N GLN A 397 -27.70 7.09 23.36
CA GLN A 397 -29.03 7.62 23.68
C GLN A 397 -29.96 7.62 22.46
N ALA A 398 -29.40 7.78 21.26
CA ALA A 398 -30.12 7.68 20.00
C ALA A 398 -30.31 6.23 19.51
N GLY A 399 -29.74 5.24 20.22
CA GLY A 399 -29.77 3.84 19.81
C GLY A 399 -28.86 3.50 18.62
N VAL A 400 -27.93 4.41 18.28
CA VAL A 400 -26.97 4.23 17.19
C VAL A 400 -25.69 3.60 17.76
N PRO A 401 -25.31 2.37 17.39
CA PRO A 401 -24.08 1.76 17.86
C PRO A 401 -22.84 2.36 17.20
N MET A 402 -21.69 2.16 17.84
CA MET A 402 -20.42 2.76 17.47
C MET A 402 -19.32 1.70 17.40
N ILE A 403 -18.55 1.65 16.31
CA ILE A 403 -17.39 0.76 16.14
C ILE A 403 -16.14 1.62 15.96
N SER A 404 -15.28 1.70 16.97
CA SER A 404 -14.01 2.42 16.85
C SER A 404 -12.90 1.53 16.27
N PHE A 405 -12.12 2.12 15.37
CA PHE A 405 -10.93 1.49 14.78
C PHE A 405 -9.61 1.94 15.41
N ALA A 406 -9.62 2.85 16.40
CA ALA A 406 -8.39 3.38 16.99
C ALA A 406 -8.51 3.81 18.48
N SER A 407 -9.69 3.73 19.11
CA SER A 407 -9.86 4.11 20.51
C SER A 407 -9.48 2.98 21.47
N THR A 408 -8.32 3.10 22.10
CA THR A 408 -7.68 2.04 22.89
C THR A 408 -7.89 2.16 24.40
N ALA A 409 -8.40 3.29 24.91
CA ALA A 409 -8.48 3.55 26.36
C ALA A 409 -9.13 2.41 27.16
N PRO A 410 -8.59 2.01 28.33
CA PRO A 410 -9.15 0.92 29.12
C PRO A 410 -10.55 1.22 29.66
N SER A 411 -10.90 2.49 29.84
CA SER A 411 -12.23 2.90 30.34
C SER A 411 -13.37 2.52 29.39
N LEU A 412 -13.11 2.50 28.08
CA LEU A 412 -14.11 2.16 27.06
C LEU A 412 -14.57 0.70 27.12
N SER A 413 -13.83 -0.16 27.83
CA SER A 413 -14.22 -1.55 28.11
C SER A 413 -15.40 -1.69 29.09
N ASP A 414 -15.85 -0.61 29.74
CA ASP A 414 -17.04 -0.62 30.61
C ASP A 414 -18.32 -0.47 29.77
N SER A 415 -18.90 -1.60 29.37
CA SER A 415 -20.13 -1.63 28.58
C SER A 415 -21.38 -1.11 29.31
N THR A 416 -21.30 -0.86 30.62
CA THR A 416 -22.37 -0.19 31.37
C THR A 416 -22.24 1.33 31.25
N ALA A 417 -21.02 1.85 31.28
CA ALA A 417 -20.73 3.27 31.07
C ALA A 417 -20.86 3.67 29.59
N TYR A 418 -20.48 2.75 28.68
CA TYR A 418 -20.44 2.96 27.23
C TYR A 418 -21.26 1.90 26.49
N PRO A 419 -22.60 1.92 26.62
CA PRO A 419 -23.45 0.96 25.93
C PRO A 419 -23.32 1.10 24.40
N HIS A 420 -23.41 -0.03 23.70
CA HIS A 420 -23.33 -0.12 22.23
C HIS A 420 -22.01 0.39 21.61
N PHE A 421 -20.95 0.46 22.42
CA PHE A 421 -19.59 0.68 21.94
C PHE A 421 -18.91 -0.65 21.60
N PHE A 422 -18.26 -0.69 20.45
CA PHE A 422 -17.44 -1.80 19.97
C PHE A 422 -16.11 -1.24 19.47
N ARG A 423 -15.06 -2.05 19.46
CA ARG A 423 -13.80 -1.69 18.80
C ARG A 423 -13.12 -2.88 18.16
N VAL A 424 -12.41 -2.62 17.07
CA VAL A 424 -11.63 -3.63 16.32
C VAL A 424 -10.13 -3.56 16.66
N VAL A 425 -9.76 -2.74 17.64
CA VAL A 425 -8.41 -2.64 18.20
C VAL A 425 -8.38 -3.14 19.65
N PRO A 426 -7.24 -3.68 20.14
CA PRO A 426 -7.11 -4.15 21.51
C PRO A 426 -7.08 -2.97 22.50
N SER A 427 -7.32 -3.26 23.78
CA SER A 427 -7.24 -2.26 24.85
C SER A 427 -5.81 -1.88 25.20
N ASP A 428 -5.60 -0.61 25.57
CA ASP A 428 -4.41 -0.09 26.26
C ASP A 428 -4.06 -0.86 27.53
N ALA A 429 -5.01 -1.58 28.14
CA ALA A 429 -4.71 -2.47 29.26
C ALA A 429 -3.68 -3.55 28.89
N LEU A 430 -3.73 -4.04 27.64
CA LEU A 430 -2.72 -4.95 27.08
C LEU A 430 -1.50 -4.19 26.58
N GLN A 431 -1.68 -3.01 25.99
CA GLN A 431 -0.55 -2.20 25.50
C GLN A 431 0.38 -1.73 26.62
N GLY A 432 -0.16 -1.42 27.79
CA GLY A 432 0.63 -1.06 28.97
C GLY A 432 1.57 -2.19 29.39
N GLU A 433 1.12 -3.46 29.28
CA GLU A 433 1.96 -4.64 29.50
C GLU A 433 3.03 -4.76 28.41
N ALA A 434 2.65 -4.59 27.13
CA ALA A 434 3.59 -4.62 26.01
C ALA A 434 4.71 -3.56 26.14
N LEU A 435 4.36 -2.34 26.56
CA LEU A 435 5.32 -1.26 26.80
C LEU A 435 6.23 -1.55 27.99
N ALA A 436 5.69 -2.10 29.09
CA ALA A 436 6.47 -2.50 30.25
C ALA A 436 7.51 -3.58 29.90
N ASP A 437 7.09 -4.59 29.16
CA ASP A 437 7.98 -5.65 28.65
C ASP A 437 9.02 -5.11 27.68
N LEU A 438 8.63 -4.19 26.78
CA LEU A 438 9.55 -3.55 25.84
C LEU A 438 10.65 -2.78 26.57
N VAL A 439 10.29 -1.86 27.47
CA VAL A 439 11.26 -1.06 28.24
C VAL A 439 12.20 -1.98 29.03
N THR A 440 11.66 -3.01 29.67
CA THR A 440 12.45 -4.00 30.44
C THR A 440 13.37 -4.82 29.54
N SER A 441 12.93 -5.22 28.35
CA SER A 441 13.72 -5.99 27.37
C SER A 441 14.94 -5.22 26.86
N GLN A 442 14.84 -3.90 26.80
CA GLN A 442 15.96 -3.02 26.45
C GLN A 442 16.91 -2.75 27.61
N GLY A 443 16.62 -3.28 28.82
CA GLY A 443 17.48 -3.17 30.00
C GLY A 443 17.28 -1.90 30.82
N TYR A 444 16.23 -1.13 30.57
CA TYR A 444 15.89 0.07 31.33
C TYR A 444 15.07 -0.27 32.57
N THR A 445 15.32 0.46 33.66
CA THR A 445 14.75 0.14 34.99
C THR A 445 14.15 1.35 35.69
N SER A 446 14.34 2.55 35.16
CA SER A 446 13.94 3.81 35.79
C SER A 446 13.40 4.79 34.74
N THR A 447 12.10 4.74 34.47
CA THR A 447 11.49 5.37 33.29
C THR A 447 10.64 6.59 33.66
N ALA A 448 10.78 7.67 32.91
CA ALA A 448 9.91 8.84 33.03
C ALA A 448 8.69 8.70 32.12
N ILE A 449 7.51 9.15 32.56
CA ILE A 449 6.28 9.15 31.77
C ILE A 449 5.89 10.59 31.43
N ILE A 450 5.66 10.86 30.15
CA ILE A 450 5.01 12.08 29.65
C ILE A 450 3.70 11.67 28.98
N ALA A 451 2.57 12.04 29.58
CA ALA A 451 1.26 11.57 29.15
C ALA A 451 0.26 12.71 28.95
N GLN A 452 -0.64 12.56 27.98
CA GLN A 452 -1.81 13.42 27.90
C GLN A 452 -2.78 13.11 29.04
N ASN A 453 -3.31 14.14 29.68
CA ASN A 453 -4.30 14.04 30.75
C ASN A 453 -5.72 13.88 30.17
N ASP A 454 -5.91 12.84 29.35
CA ASP A 454 -7.18 12.44 28.78
C ASP A 454 -7.40 10.93 28.92
N ALA A 455 -8.51 10.41 28.39
CA ALA A 455 -8.85 8.99 28.52
C ALA A 455 -7.79 8.06 27.91
N TYR A 456 -7.09 8.51 26.86
CA TYR A 456 -6.03 7.75 26.19
C TYR A 456 -4.73 7.83 26.98
N GLY A 457 -4.11 9.01 27.07
CA GLY A 457 -2.76 9.16 27.61
C GLY A 457 -2.66 8.75 29.07
N ALA A 458 -3.62 9.14 29.90
CA ALA A 458 -3.62 8.79 31.33
C ALA A 458 -3.99 7.32 31.53
N GLY A 459 -4.91 6.78 30.72
CA GLY A 459 -5.31 5.38 30.77
C GLY A 459 -4.15 4.43 30.43
N LEU A 460 -3.40 4.75 29.37
CA LEU A 460 -2.21 3.99 28.98
C LEU A 460 -1.07 4.15 29.99
N ALA A 461 -0.90 5.35 30.57
CA ALA A 461 0.09 5.59 31.64
C ALA A 461 -0.18 4.74 32.87
N ASP A 462 -1.43 4.70 33.33
CA ASP A 462 -1.83 3.89 34.47
C ASP A 462 -1.67 2.39 34.18
N ALA A 463 -1.95 1.95 32.94
CA ALA A 463 -1.74 0.57 32.52
C ALA A 463 -0.25 0.19 32.49
N PHE A 464 0.63 1.06 31.99
CA PHE A 464 2.08 0.85 32.05
C PHE A 464 2.59 0.83 33.50
N ASP A 465 2.23 1.83 34.31
CA ASP A 465 2.63 1.92 35.73
C ASP A 465 2.22 0.67 36.52
N ALA A 466 1.08 0.06 36.18
CA ALA A 466 0.59 -1.16 36.82
C ALA A 466 1.38 -2.42 36.45
N ASN A 467 2.03 -2.44 35.27
CA ASN A 467 2.75 -3.60 34.73
C ASN A 467 4.28 -3.45 34.77
N PHE A 468 4.81 -2.25 34.96
CA PHE A 468 6.25 -2.00 34.96
C PHE A 468 6.91 -2.42 36.28
N ASP A 469 7.76 -3.45 36.21
CA ASP A 469 8.54 -3.96 37.35
C ASP A 469 9.67 -3.00 37.81
N GLY A 470 9.97 -1.98 36.99
CA GLY A 470 10.95 -0.93 37.29
C GLY A 470 10.40 0.18 38.18
N THR A 471 11.02 1.35 38.11
CA THR A 471 10.57 2.56 38.84
C THR A 471 10.13 3.63 37.86
N THR A 472 8.91 4.12 38.01
CA THR A 472 8.48 5.38 37.38
C THR A 472 9.16 6.53 38.10
N CYS A 473 10.29 6.99 37.54
CA CYS A 473 11.15 7.99 38.18
C CYS A 473 10.51 9.38 38.16
N ALA A 474 9.71 9.70 37.15
CA ALA A 474 8.96 10.95 37.02
C ALA A 474 7.70 10.71 36.19
N ARG A 475 6.63 11.46 36.47
CA ARG A 475 5.41 11.47 35.66
C ARG A 475 4.94 12.90 35.46
N TYR A 476 4.66 13.26 34.21
CA TYR A 476 4.14 14.56 33.83
C TYR A 476 2.91 14.40 32.94
N ASP A 477 1.74 14.73 33.49
CA ASP A 477 0.47 14.69 32.77
C ASP A 477 0.09 16.09 32.29
N PHE A 478 -0.26 16.26 31.02
CA PHE A 478 -0.56 17.58 30.44
C PHE A 478 -1.91 17.64 29.72
N ASN A 479 -2.55 18.81 29.74
CA ASN A 479 -3.79 19.04 28.99
C ASN A 479 -3.49 19.39 27.53
N GLN A 480 -3.90 18.53 26.59
CA GLN A 480 -3.68 18.72 25.15
C GLN A 480 -4.34 20.00 24.61
N ALA A 481 -5.53 20.36 25.11
CA ALA A 481 -6.26 21.54 24.64
C ALA A 481 -5.62 22.87 25.09
N GLU A 482 -4.85 22.83 26.18
CA GLU A 482 -4.16 23.98 26.75
C GLU A 482 -2.65 23.95 26.47
N PHE A 483 -2.19 23.04 25.60
CA PHE A 483 -0.78 22.77 25.39
C PHE A 483 -0.02 24.04 24.96
N ASN A 484 0.95 24.43 25.78
CA ASN A 484 1.87 25.53 25.49
C ASN A 484 3.29 24.99 25.43
N ALA A 485 3.82 24.88 24.21
CA ALA A 485 5.13 24.34 23.91
C ALA A 485 6.24 24.93 24.78
N ALA A 486 6.27 26.24 25.02
CA ALA A 486 7.39 26.88 25.71
C ALA A 486 7.36 26.66 27.24
N ALA A 487 6.17 26.72 27.84
CA ALA A 487 6.01 26.60 29.30
C ALA A 487 5.99 25.13 29.75
N MET A 488 5.19 24.30 29.08
CA MET A 488 4.95 22.93 29.52
C MET A 488 6.11 21.99 29.21
N THR A 489 6.87 22.22 28.14
CA THR A 489 8.09 21.43 27.87
C THR A 489 9.18 21.73 28.89
N THR A 490 9.34 22.99 29.31
CA THR A 490 10.31 23.36 30.35
C THR A 490 9.98 22.68 31.69
N GLU A 491 8.72 22.69 32.08
CA GLU A 491 8.27 22.03 33.32
C GLU A 491 8.44 20.50 33.25
N ALA A 492 8.07 19.87 32.13
CA ALA A 492 8.26 18.44 31.91
C ALA A 492 9.74 18.05 31.92
N ILE A 493 10.60 18.79 31.21
CA ILE A 493 12.05 18.55 31.19
C ILE A 493 12.61 18.68 32.60
N GLN A 494 12.19 19.68 33.37
CA GLN A 494 12.65 19.84 34.74
C GLN A 494 12.23 18.68 35.64
N ALA A 495 11.05 18.09 35.41
CA ALA A 495 10.60 16.88 36.10
C ALA A 495 11.44 15.65 35.74
N VAL A 496 11.87 15.53 34.47
CA VAL A 496 12.68 14.40 33.97
C VAL A 496 14.18 14.54 34.30
N THR A 497 14.69 15.76 34.38
CA THR A 497 16.13 16.07 34.54
C THR A 497 16.54 16.49 35.94
N ASP A 498 15.62 16.45 36.91
CA ASP A 498 15.94 16.75 38.30
C ASP A 498 17.06 15.82 38.79
N ALA A 499 18.22 16.38 39.16
CA ALA A 499 19.40 15.62 39.57
C ALA A 499 19.19 14.74 40.82
N SER A 500 18.05 14.88 41.51
CA SER A 500 17.64 13.97 42.59
C SER A 500 16.92 12.70 42.10
N MET A 501 16.63 12.60 40.80
CA MET A 501 15.95 11.51 40.12
C MET A 501 16.84 11.02 38.97
N THR A 502 17.09 9.71 38.89
CA THR A 502 17.92 9.14 37.80
C THR A 502 17.02 8.36 36.86
N CYS A 503 16.41 9.06 35.90
CA CYS A 503 15.70 8.41 34.80
C CYS A 503 16.71 7.89 33.78
N ASP A 504 16.59 6.63 33.35
CA ASP A 504 17.41 5.99 32.32
C ASP A 504 16.70 5.89 30.95
N SER A 505 15.39 6.19 30.94
CA SER A 505 14.52 6.15 29.76
C SER A 505 13.31 7.07 29.93
N VAL A 506 12.61 7.38 28.83
CA VAL A 506 11.36 8.16 28.82
C VAL A 506 10.32 7.51 27.92
N ILE A 507 9.05 7.52 28.32
CA ILE A 507 7.93 7.06 27.51
C ILE A 507 6.94 8.20 27.23
N PHE A 508 6.51 8.27 25.97
CA PHE A 508 5.60 9.27 25.42
C PHE A 508 4.23 8.65 25.15
N MET A 509 3.24 9.04 25.94
CA MET A 509 1.83 8.64 25.79
C MET A 509 1.03 9.84 25.32
N THR A 510 1.34 10.24 24.09
CA THR A 510 0.86 11.45 23.43
C THR A 510 0.66 11.18 21.94
N TYR A 511 0.14 12.17 21.24
CA TYR A 511 0.07 12.24 19.79
C TYR A 511 1.31 12.91 19.18
N PRO A 512 1.55 12.74 17.86
CA PRO A 512 2.81 13.06 17.22
C PRO A 512 3.23 14.54 17.35
N ASP A 513 2.28 15.46 17.17
CA ASP A 513 2.53 16.91 17.26
C ASP A 513 3.18 17.31 18.57
N THR A 514 2.70 16.75 19.67
CA THR A 514 3.15 17.11 21.01
C THR A 514 4.38 16.30 21.43
N GLY A 515 4.45 15.03 21.03
CA GLY A 515 5.63 14.20 21.23
C GLY A 515 6.88 14.80 20.56
N ALA A 516 6.75 15.28 19.32
CA ALA A 516 7.82 15.95 18.60
C ALA A 516 8.35 17.19 19.32
N GLN A 517 7.44 17.98 19.90
CA GLN A 517 7.80 19.19 20.65
C GLN A 517 8.52 18.86 21.97
N PHE A 518 8.07 17.85 22.71
CA PHE A 518 8.77 17.42 23.92
C PHE A 518 10.15 16.85 23.59
N LEU A 519 10.26 15.98 22.60
CA LEU A 519 11.54 15.37 22.22
C LEU A 519 12.55 16.42 21.76
N GLY A 520 12.11 17.39 20.94
CA GLY A 520 12.94 18.51 20.52
C GLY A 520 13.37 19.43 21.67
N ALA A 521 12.48 19.70 22.62
CA ALA A 521 12.81 20.50 23.79
C ALA A 521 13.80 19.77 24.73
N MET A 522 13.62 18.45 24.94
CA MET A 522 14.55 17.62 25.70
C MET A 522 15.94 17.61 25.07
N TYR A 523 16.03 17.47 23.75
CA TYR A 523 17.29 17.55 23.03
C TYR A 523 18.00 18.89 23.24
N GLN A 524 17.27 20.01 23.10
CA GLN A 524 17.84 21.36 23.32
C GLN A 524 18.31 21.59 24.76
N ALA A 525 17.69 20.93 25.73
CA ALA A 525 18.07 20.98 27.13
C ALA A 525 19.25 20.06 27.49
N GLY A 526 19.75 19.24 26.55
CA GLY A 526 20.77 18.22 26.83
C GLY A 526 20.23 17.05 27.67
N ALA A 527 18.93 16.78 27.57
CA ALA A 527 18.17 15.82 28.37
C ALA A 527 17.72 14.58 27.57
N SER A 528 18.38 14.28 26.45
CA SER A 528 18.01 13.14 25.61
C SER A 528 18.20 11.83 26.35
N LEU A 529 17.09 11.09 26.48
CA LEU A 529 17.05 9.73 27.02
C LEU A 529 16.58 8.77 25.91
N PRO A 530 16.94 7.48 25.98
CA PRO A 530 16.26 6.43 25.23
C PRO A 530 14.74 6.57 25.38
N SER A 531 14.03 6.60 24.25
CA SER A 531 12.63 7.00 24.21
C SER A 531 11.72 5.91 23.67
N PHE A 532 10.54 5.82 24.26
CA PHE A 532 9.49 4.86 23.93
C PHE A 532 8.18 5.58 23.67
N GLY A 533 7.25 4.95 22.96
CA GLY A 533 5.92 5.51 22.74
C GLY A 533 4.83 4.47 22.53
N GLY A 534 3.61 4.85 22.88
CA GLY A 534 2.42 4.10 22.50
C GLY A 534 2.11 4.21 21.01
N ASP A 535 0.92 3.74 20.65
CA ASP A 535 0.36 3.73 19.30
C ASP A 535 0.13 5.15 18.77
N GLY A 536 -0.20 6.11 19.65
CA GLY A 536 -0.28 7.52 19.29
C GLY A 536 1.04 8.16 18.83
N MET A 537 2.18 7.48 19.02
CA MET A 537 3.48 7.90 18.47
C MET A 537 3.99 6.94 17.39
N ALA A 538 3.21 5.92 17.00
CA ALA A 538 3.61 4.90 16.04
C ALA A 538 3.31 5.28 14.57
N GLY A 539 3.90 4.52 13.64
CA GLY A 539 3.72 4.69 12.20
C GLY A 539 4.57 5.83 11.59
N ALA A 540 4.78 5.76 10.28
CA ALA A 540 5.60 6.74 9.54
C ALA A 540 5.01 8.17 9.59
N ALA A 541 3.68 8.30 9.56
CA ALA A 541 3.00 9.58 9.69
C ALA A 541 3.31 10.32 11.01
N ALA A 542 3.74 9.62 12.07
CA ALA A 542 4.17 10.26 13.32
C ALA A 542 5.43 11.11 13.17
N LEU A 543 6.21 10.93 12.10
CA LEU A 543 7.39 11.74 11.81
C LEU A 543 7.05 13.08 11.13
N THR A 544 5.84 13.23 10.58
CA THR A 544 5.43 14.46 9.88
C THR A 544 5.62 15.73 10.73
N PRO A 545 5.21 15.77 12.01
CA PRO A 545 5.39 16.98 12.84
C PRO A 545 6.84 17.32 13.18
N PHE A 546 7.78 16.36 13.06
CA PHE A 546 9.20 16.61 13.27
C PHE A 546 9.81 17.40 12.10
N GLY A 547 9.26 17.24 10.88
CA GLY A 547 9.77 17.87 9.66
C GLY A 547 11.26 17.59 9.44
N GLU A 548 12.06 18.63 9.22
CA GLU A 548 13.52 18.54 9.05
C GLU A 548 14.26 18.02 10.29
N ASN A 549 13.59 17.90 11.44
CA ASN A 549 14.17 17.41 12.70
C ASN A 549 13.80 15.95 13.01
N SER A 550 13.36 15.15 12.03
CA SER A 550 13.01 13.73 12.22
C SER A 550 14.13 12.92 12.90
N VAL A 551 15.39 13.30 12.68
CA VAL A 551 16.58 12.73 13.36
C VAL A 551 16.48 12.69 14.89
N LEU A 552 15.68 13.56 15.50
CA LEU A 552 15.44 13.54 16.95
C LEU A 552 14.72 12.28 17.42
N ALA A 553 13.89 11.69 16.56
CA ALA A 553 13.16 10.46 16.85
C ALA A 553 14.00 9.20 16.63
N ASN A 554 15.24 9.32 16.15
CA ASN A 554 16.07 8.16 15.82
C ASN A 554 16.30 7.27 17.04
N GLY A 555 16.00 5.98 16.90
CA GLY A 555 16.08 4.97 17.95
C GLY A 555 14.88 4.93 18.90
N MET A 556 13.89 5.81 18.75
CA MET A 556 12.64 5.70 19.51
C MET A 556 11.90 4.43 19.11
N MET A 557 11.44 3.65 20.10
CA MET A 557 10.68 2.43 19.89
C MET A 557 9.21 2.64 20.26
N THR A 558 8.30 2.22 19.39
CA THR A 558 6.86 2.39 19.57
C THR A 558 6.12 1.07 19.46
N THR A 559 5.01 0.94 20.19
CA THR A 559 4.09 -0.20 20.08
C THR A 559 2.89 0.20 19.24
N SER A 560 2.49 -0.63 18.28
CA SER A 560 1.24 -0.49 17.52
C SER A 560 0.45 -1.80 17.60
N PRO A 561 -0.88 -1.78 17.67
CA PRO A 561 -1.67 -2.99 17.50
C PRO A 561 -1.25 -3.75 16.23
N ARG A 562 -1.01 -5.05 16.39
CA ARG A 562 -0.56 -5.93 15.31
C ARG A 562 -1.76 -6.47 14.56
N ALA A 563 -1.71 -6.41 13.24
CA ALA A 563 -2.67 -7.09 12.38
C ALA A 563 -2.54 -8.62 12.52
N GLY A 564 -3.68 -9.32 12.58
CA GLY A 564 -3.73 -10.78 12.57
C GLY A 564 -3.54 -11.38 11.18
N SER A 565 -4.06 -12.60 10.97
CA SER A 565 -4.17 -13.17 9.62
C SER A 565 -5.17 -12.36 8.79
N SER A 566 -4.68 -11.60 7.83
CA SER A 566 -5.49 -10.75 6.97
C SER A 566 -6.28 -11.55 5.93
N SER A 567 -7.40 -10.99 5.49
CA SER A 567 -8.25 -11.48 4.41
C SER A 567 -8.55 -10.34 3.42
N GLY A 568 -8.93 -10.69 2.19
CA GLY A 568 -9.15 -9.71 1.13
C GLY A 568 -7.85 -9.18 0.50
N ASP A 569 -7.99 -8.22 -0.41
CA ASP A 569 -6.90 -7.58 -1.14
C ASP A 569 -6.52 -6.19 -0.60
N PHE A 570 -7.35 -5.60 0.27
CA PHE A 570 -7.10 -4.27 0.84
C PHE A 570 -5.70 -4.08 1.44
N PRO A 571 -5.11 -5.02 2.21
CA PRO A 571 -3.74 -4.84 2.70
C PRO A 571 -2.71 -4.64 1.58
N ALA A 572 -2.84 -5.36 0.47
CA ALA A 572 -1.96 -5.20 -0.69
C ALA A 572 -2.25 -3.90 -1.45
N THR A 573 -3.51 -3.49 -1.55
CA THR A 573 -3.92 -2.21 -2.14
C THR A 573 -3.39 -1.03 -1.32
N CYS A 574 -3.51 -1.09 0.00
CA CYS A 574 -3.02 -0.08 0.93
C CYS A 574 -1.49 0.05 0.89
N GLU A 575 -0.77 -1.08 0.87
CA GLU A 575 0.69 -1.11 0.76
C GLU A 575 1.19 -0.48 -0.55
N ALA A 576 0.43 -0.61 -1.64
CA ALA A 576 0.77 -0.01 -2.93
C ALA A 576 0.51 1.51 -3.00
N ASP A 577 -0.27 2.07 -2.07
CA ASP A 577 -0.60 3.50 -2.02
C ASP A 577 0.24 4.23 -0.96
N ALA A 578 0.86 5.34 -1.35
CA ALA A 578 1.78 6.08 -0.47
C ALA A 578 1.08 6.74 0.75
N VAL A 579 -0.21 7.08 0.64
CA VAL A 579 -0.98 7.68 1.74
C VAL A 579 -1.46 6.60 2.69
N CYS A 580 -1.93 5.47 2.17
CA CYS A 580 -2.42 4.38 3.01
C CYS A 580 -1.28 3.67 3.74
N SER A 581 -0.21 3.29 3.04
CA SER A 581 0.97 2.60 3.61
C SER A 581 1.70 3.39 4.70
N SER A 582 1.60 4.73 4.70
CA SER A 582 2.19 5.57 5.73
C SER A 582 1.30 5.81 6.96
N GLY A 583 0.01 5.46 6.84
CA GLY A 583 -0.98 5.59 7.91
C GLY A 583 -0.93 4.44 8.92
N ILE A 584 -1.49 4.69 10.10
CA ILE A 584 -1.77 3.67 11.12
C ILE A 584 -3.28 3.39 11.13
N TYR A 585 -3.72 2.24 11.66
CA TYR A 585 -5.14 1.84 11.76
C TYR A 585 -5.93 1.82 10.44
N THR A 586 -5.25 1.78 9.29
CA THR A 586 -5.91 1.82 7.97
C THR A 586 -6.70 0.54 7.70
N SER A 587 -6.14 -0.62 8.03
CA SER A 587 -6.82 -1.91 7.88
C SER A 587 -7.99 -2.05 8.86
N GLU A 588 -7.84 -1.51 10.07
CA GLU A 588 -8.86 -1.49 11.11
C GLU A 588 -10.02 -0.54 10.74
N ALA A 589 -9.72 0.63 10.16
CA ALA A 589 -10.72 1.56 9.66
C ALA A 589 -11.54 0.93 8.53
N TYR A 590 -10.88 0.25 7.59
CA TYR A 590 -11.53 -0.52 6.54
C TYR A 590 -12.46 -1.59 7.13
N ASP A 591 -11.94 -2.44 8.03
CA ASP A 591 -12.72 -3.52 8.66
C ASP A 591 -13.92 -3.02 9.46
N ALA A 592 -13.79 -1.91 10.19
CA ALA A 592 -14.89 -1.35 10.96
C ALA A 592 -16.04 -0.89 10.06
N VAL A 593 -15.76 -0.32 8.88
CA VAL A 593 -16.77 0.01 7.87
C VAL A 593 -17.41 -1.25 7.31
N MET A 594 -16.61 -2.26 6.96
CA MET A 594 -17.12 -3.51 6.41
C MET A 594 -18.03 -4.25 7.42
N ILE A 595 -17.63 -4.32 8.69
CA ILE A 595 -18.43 -4.93 9.76
C ILE A 595 -19.75 -4.18 9.93
N ALA A 596 -19.73 -2.84 9.94
CA ALA A 596 -20.93 -2.03 10.04
C ALA A 596 -21.87 -2.26 8.83
N ALA A 597 -21.33 -2.32 7.62
CA ALA A 597 -22.12 -2.57 6.41
C ALA A 597 -22.73 -3.98 6.40
N HIS A 598 -21.94 -5.02 6.71
CA HIS A 598 -22.45 -6.39 6.80
C HIS A 598 -23.53 -6.55 7.88
N ALA A 599 -23.40 -5.87 9.01
CA ALA A 599 -24.42 -5.84 10.05
C ALA A 599 -25.70 -5.12 9.56
N ALA A 600 -25.56 -4.05 8.78
CA ALA A 600 -26.71 -3.31 8.25
C ALA A 600 -27.52 -4.14 7.26
N LYS A 601 -26.86 -4.94 6.42
CA LYS A 601 -27.53 -5.86 5.47
C LYS A 601 -28.35 -6.96 6.12
N MET A 602 -28.21 -7.19 7.43
CA MET A 602 -28.99 -8.22 8.12
C MET A 602 -30.46 -7.83 8.26
N GLU A 603 -30.77 -6.53 8.26
CA GLU A 603 -32.13 -6.00 8.43
C GLU A 603 -32.25 -4.54 7.96
N ASP A 604 -31.70 -4.22 6.78
CA ASP A 604 -31.74 -2.88 6.14
C ASP A 604 -31.41 -1.71 7.08
N GLY A 605 -30.41 -1.92 7.95
CA GLY A 605 -29.95 -0.93 8.92
C GLY A 605 -30.76 -0.86 10.23
N ALA A 606 -31.77 -1.70 10.41
CA ALA A 606 -32.45 -1.87 11.69
C ALA A 606 -31.63 -2.73 12.67
N ASN A 607 -31.87 -2.55 13.97
CA ASN A 607 -31.30 -3.38 15.04
C ASN A 607 -29.76 -3.55 15.04
N MET A 608 -29.04 -2.55 14.54
CA MET A 608 -27.57 -2.58 14.40
C MET A 608 -26.80 -2.98 15.66
N HIS A 609 -27.28 -2.59 16.84
CA HIS A 609 -26.66 -2.95 18.11
C HIS A 609 -26.66 -4.46 18.41
N MET A 610 -27.56 -5.22 17.79
CA MET A 610 -27.61 -6.68 17.85
C MET A 610 -26.81 -7.30 16.71
N HIS A 611 -26.86 -6.71 15.52
CA HIS A 611 -26.24 -7.29 14.32
C HIS A 611 -24.72 -7.13 14.28
N ILE A 612 -24.16 -6.02 14.78
CA ILE A 612 -22.70 -5.83 14.88
C ILE A 612 -22.00 -6.98 15.65
N PRO A 613 -22.42 -7.32 16.88
CA PRO A 613 -21.81 -8.45 17.58
C PRO A 613 -22.11 -9.80 16.93
N MET A 614 -23.16 -9.93 16.10
CA MET A 614 -23.42 -11.16 15.34
C MET A 614 -22.41 -11.35 14.20
N VAL A 615 -22.04 -10.29 13.49
CA VAL A 615 -20.99 -10.32 12.45
C VAL A 615 -19.66 -10.78 13.05
N GLY A 616 -19.32 -10.29 14.25
CA GLY A 616 -18.12 -10.70 14.99
C GLY A 616 -18.31 -11.89 15.94
N SER A 617 -19.29 -12.78 15.69
CA SER A 617 -19.53 -13.98 16.53
C SER A 617 -19.00 -15.27 15.91
N GLY A 618 -18.92 -16.35 16.69
CA GLY A 618 -18.46 -17.66 16.19
C GLY A 618 -16.98 -17.65 15.82
N ASP A 619 -16.68 -17.90 14.55
CA ASP A 619 -15.32 -17.83 14.00
C ASP A 619 -14.84 -16.38 13.77
N GLY A 620 -15.72 -15.39 13.95
CA GLY A 620 -15.42 -13.95 13.81
C GLY A 620 -15.52 -13.42 12.38
N TYR A 621 -15.36 -12.11 12.23
CA TYR A 621 -15.25 -11.44 10.93
C TYR A 621 -13.81 -11.49 10.44
N ALA A 622 -13.56 -12.15 9.31
CA ALA A 622 -12.23 -12.21 8.70
C ALA A 622 -11.98 -10.97 7.83
N GLY A 623 -11.29 -9.97 8.39
CA GLY A 623 -10.99 -8.69 7.77
C GLY A 623 -9.53 -8.50 7.37
N ALA A 624 -9.22 -7.32 6.84
CA ALA A 624 -7.91 -6.85 6.42
C ALA A 624 -6.91 -6.76 7.59
N SER A 625 -7.36 -6.33 8.78
CA SER A 625 -6.53 -6.24 9.99
C SER A 625 -6.52 -7.52 10.82
N GLY A 626 -7.28 -8.54 10.43
CA GLY A 626 -7.31 -9.84 11.10
C GLY A 626 -8.72 -10.36 11.32
N THR A 627 -8.84 -11.37 12.19
CA THR A 627 -10.14 -11.94 12.56
C THR A 627 -10.69 -11.28 13.81
N HIS A 628 -11.86 -10.65 13.68
CA HIS A 628 -12.50 -9.89 14.76
C HIS A 628 -13.61 -10.71 15.44
N VAL A 629 -13.39 -11.01 16.72
CA VAL A 629 -14.39 -11.62 17.60
C VAL A 629 -14.69 -10.68 18.75
N PHE A 630 -15.93 -10.19 18.84
CA PHE A 630 -16.32 -9.28 19.91
C PHE A 630 -16.55 -10.03 21.22
N LEU A 631 -15.86 -9.56 22.26
CA LEU A 631 -16.10 -9.96 23.64
C LEU A 631 -17.43 -9.37 24.14
N ALA A 632 -17.92 -9.87 25.27
CA ALA A 632 -19.21 -9.44 25.84
C ALA A 632 -19.26 -7.94 26.21
N ASN A 633 -18.10 -7.29 26.34
CA ASN A 633 -17.98 -5.87 26.59
C ASN A 633 -17.73 -5.02 25.33
N GLY A 634 -17.72 -5.62 24.13
CA GLY A 634 -17.50 -4.94 22.86
C GLY A 634 -16.03 -4.85 22.41
N ASP A 635 -15.09 -5.36 23.21
CA ASP A 635 -13.66 -5.39 22.89
C ASP A 635 -13.29 -6.55 21.95
N VAL A 636 -12.08 -6.48 21.37
CA VAL A 636 -11.40 -7.63 20.77
C VAL A 636 -10.17 -8.01 21.58
N ALA A 637 -9.79 -9.30 21.54
CA ALA A 637 -8.58 -9.78 22.21
C ALA A 637 -7.29 -9.28 21.53
N GLY A 638 -7.36 -9.00 20.22
CA GLY A 638 -6.20 -8.59 19.43
C GLY A 638 -5.27 -9.72 19.05
N SER A 639 -4.27 -9.37 18.22
CA SER A 639 -3.19 -10.28 17.83
C SER A 639 -1.86 -9.92 18.48
N GLY A 640 -1.84 -9.11 19.54
CA GLY A 640 -0.61 -8.56 20.13
C GLY A 640 -0.22 -7.22 19.52
N TYR A 641 1.07 -6.84 19.66
CA TYR A 641 1.59 -5.54 19.22
C TYR A 641 2.83 -5.72 18.35
N ASP A 642 2.95 -4.91 17.30
CA ASP A 642 4.21 -4.71 16.60
C ASP A 642 5.03 -3.69 17.37
N VAL A 643 6.33 -3.94 17.49
CA VAL A 643 7.30 -3.06 18.12
C VAL A 643 8.20 -2.52 17.02
N CYS A 644 8.02 -1.24 16.73
CA CYS A 644 8.63 -0.54 15.62
C CYS A 644 9.64 0.49 16.08
N THR A 645 10.79 0.55 15.42
CA THR A 645 11.83 1.53 15.71
C THR A 645 11.90 2.57 14.61
N PHE A 646 11.94 3.85 14.98
CA PHE A 646 12.30 4.91 14.04
C PHE A 646 13.80 4.85 13.75
N ALA A 647 14.15 4.49 12.52
CA ALA A 647 15.51 4.43 12.03
C ALA A 647 15.73 5.56 11.04
N ILE A 648 16.31 6.66 11.53
CA ILE A 648 16.61 7.83 10.73
C ILE A 648 18.06 7.73 10.28
N VAL A 649 18.26 7.48 8.99
CA VAL A 649 19.60 7.37 8.43
C VAL A 649 19.88 8.64 7.65
N PRO A 650 20.77 9.52 8.15
CA PRO A 650 21.12 10.76 7.47
C PRO A 650 21.45 10.50 6.00
N THR A 651 20.94 11.31 5.08
CA THR A 651 21.05 11.19 3.62
C THR A 651 20.33 10.02 2.93
N TYR A 652 19.83 9.02 3.65
CA TYR A 652 19.12 7.88 3.06
C TYR A 652 17.61 7.94 3.27
N GLY A 653 17.16 8.48 4.41
CA GLY A 653 15.75 8.73 4.67
C GLY A 653 15.31 8.33 6.07
N ASP A 654 14.01 8.39 6.26
CA ASP A 654 13.32 8.11 7.52
C ASP A 654 12.58 6.79 7.39
N TYR A 655 12.91 5.82 8.24
CA TYR A 655 12.36 4.47 8.16
C TYR A 655 11.69 4.09 9.47
N VAL A 656 10.64 3.27 9.38
CA VAL A 656 9.95 2.69 10.53
C VAL A 656 10.04 1.17 10.39
N ASN A 657 10.77 0.52 11.30
CA ASN A 657 11.05 -0.91 11.20
C ASN A 657 10.43 -1.68 12.36
N CYS A 658 9.42 -2.50 12.06
CA CYS A 658 8.77 -3.38 13.01
C CYS A 658 9.49 -4.73 13.10
N MET A 659 10.68 -4.70 13.72
CA MET A 659 11.59 -5.85 13.83
C MET A 659 11.26 -6.77 15.01
N HIS A 660 10.36 -6.36 15.89
CA HIS A 660 9.92 -7.14 17.02
C HIS A 660 8.40 -7.14 17.09
N THR A 661 7.86 -8.16 17.74
CA THR A 661 6.45 -8.24 18.11
C THR A 661 6.34 -8.58 19.59
N TRP A 662 5.19 -8.29 20.15
CA TRP A 662 4.83 -8.67 21.51
C TRP A 662 3.52 -9.46 21.49
N ASP A 663 3.46 -10.52 22.29
CA ASP A 663 2.22 -11.17 22.66
C ASP A 663 2.22 -11.48 24.18
N ALA A 664 1.02 -11.58 24.76
CA ALA A 664 0.87 -11.78 26.21
C ALA A 664 1.41 -13.11 26.75
N VAL A 665 1.82 -14.05 25.89
CA VAL A 665 2.36 -15.36 26.28
C VAL A 665 3.88 -15.36 26.28
N ASN A 666 4.49 -14.76 25.26
CA ASN A 666 5.92 -14.83 24.97
C ASN A 666 6.67 -13.53 25.28
N GLY A 667 5.96 -12.43 25.54
CA GLY A 667 6.55 -11.10 25.68
C GLY A 667 7.13 -10.59 24.35
N VAL A 668 8.15 -9.74 24.42
CA VAL A 668 8.83 -9.21 23.22
C VAL A 668 9.72 -10.26 22.56
N ALA A 669 9.52 -10.48 21.27
CA ALA A 669 10.32 -11.38 20.44
C ALA A 669 10.64 -10.76 19.07
N ALA A 670 11.78 -11.13 18.49
CA ALA A 670 12.13 -10.71 17.13
C ALA A 670 11.13 -11.29 16.11
N THR A 671 10.68 -10.46 15.19
CA THR A 671 9.79 -10.86 14.10
C THR A 671 10.58 -11.75 13.12
N PRO A 672 10.07 -12.94 12.75
CA PRO A 672 10.67 -13.72 11.67
C PRO A 672 10.64 -12.91 10.38
N PHE A 673 11.81 -12.62 9.81
CA PHE A 673 11.90 -11.90 8.56
C PHE A 673 11.38 -12.76 7.40
N ALA A 674 10.36 -12.28 6.70
CA ALA A 674 9.70 -13.00 5.61
C ALA A 674 10.21 -12.59 4.21
N GLY A 675 11.12 -11.62 4.13
CA GLY A 675 11.63 -11.07 2.88
C GLY A 675 12.85 -11.82 2.32
N VAL A 676 13.60 -11.14 1.45
CA VAL A 676 14.80 -11.68 0.81
C VAL A 676 16.04 -11.43 1.68
N THR A 677 16.71 -12.50 2.10
CA THR A 677 18.02 -12.40 2.77
C THR A 677 19.15 -12.47 1.73
N VAL A 678 19.93 -11.40 1.63
CA VAL A 678 21.12 -11.29 0.79
C VAL A 678 22.37 -11.53 1.64
N LYS A 679 23.18 -12.52 1.27
CA LYS A 679 24.43 -12.82 1.96
C LYS A 679 25.59 -12.03 1.34
N ILE A 680 26.32 -11.29 2.15
CA ILE A 680 27.56 -10.60 1.75
C ILE A 680 28.73 -11.34 2.37
N GLY A 681 29.66 -11.80 1.53
CA GLY A 681 30.90 -12.40 2.01
C GLY A 681 31.83 -11.33 2.54
N PHE A 682 32.51 -11.58 3.66
CA PHE A 682 33.54 -10.69 4.18
C PHE A 682 34.82 -11.49 4.46
N MET A 683 35.87 -11.16 3.74
CA MET A 683 37.18 -11.78 3.84
C MET A 683 38.13 -10.86 4.61
N GLY A 684 38.52 -11.27 5.81
CA GLY A 684 39.65 -10.67 6.52
C GLY A 684 40.65 -11.74 6.93
N ASP A 685 41.55 -11.40 7.81
CA ASP A 685 42.63 -12.28 8.22
C ASP A 685 42.55 -12.50 9.72
N ALA A 686 42.13 -13.69 10.14
CA ALA A 686 41.91 -14.02 11.54
C ALA A 686 43.09 -14.76 12.17
N THR A 687 44.02 -15.27 11.36
CA THR A 687 45.01 -16.26 11.82
C THR A 687 46.45 -15.91 11.50
N SER A 688 46.73 -14.94 10.63
CA SER A 688 48.12 -14.57 10.35
C SER A 688 48.74 -13.67 11.42
N PRO A 689 50.07 -13.74 11.59
CA PRO A 689 50.82 -12.77 12.37
C PRO A 689 51.06 -11.45 11.63
N ALA A 690 50.57 -11.27 10.40
CA ALA A 690 50.79 -10.07 9.60
C ALA A 690 49.88 -8.92 10.01
N ILE A 691 48.58 -9.21 10.12
CA ILE A 691 47.51 -8.24 10.41
C ILE A 691 46.35 -8.85 11.23
N GLY A 692 46.52 -10.06 11.80
CA GLY A 692 45.45 -10.79 12.50
C GLY A 692 44.86 -10.03 13.69
N GLU A 693 45.63 -9.12 14.27
CA GLU A 693 45.21 -8.20 15.33
C GLU A 693 44.11 -7.21 14.90
N LEU A 694 44.02 -6.89 13.60
CA LEU A 694 43.02 -5.97 13.06
C LEU A 694 41.65 -6.63 12.80
N TRP A 695 41.58 -7.96 12.86
CA TRP A 695 40.37 -8.72 12.54
C TRP A 695 39.13 -8.30 13.34
N PRO A 696 39.18 -8.10 14.67
CA PRO A 696 38.01 -7.66 15.43
C PRO A 696 37.47 -6.30 14.95
N SER A 697 38.35 -5.40 14.51
CA SER A 697 37.97 -4.10 13.96
C SER A 697 37.23 -4.25 12.63
N PHE A 698 37.66 -5.17 11.76
CA PHE A 698 36.96 -5.44 10.49
C PHE A 698 35.61 -6.12 10.69
N GLN A 699 35.49 -7.00 11.69
CA GLN A 699 34.20 -7.59 12.07
C GLN A 699 33.23 -6.53 12.61
N ALA A 700 33.73 -5.59 13.42
CA ALA A 700 32.94 -4.46 13.91
C ALA A 700 32.47 -3.55 12.76
N ALA A 701 33.35 -3.24 11.80
CA ALA A 701 32.99 -2.48 10.60
C ALA A 701 31.88 -3.17 9.80
N ALA A 702 32.04 -4.46 9.49
CA ALA A 702 31.05 -5.21 8.72
C ALA A 702 29.70 -5.34 9.45
N GLY A 703 29.74 -5.54 10.78
CA GLY A 703 28.55 -5.60 11.63
C GLY A 703 27.79 -4.28 11.68
N LEU A 704 28.51 -3.16 11.83
CA LEU A 704 27.91 -1.82 11.80
C LEU A 704 27.29 -1.52 10.44
N SER A 705 27.98 -1.85 9.34
CA SER A 705 27.43 -1.71 7.98
C SER A 705 26.18 -2.56 7.79
N ALA A 706 26.16 -3.81 8.26
CA ALA A 706 24.98 -4.66 8.19
C ALA A 706 23.80 -4.08 8.99
N GLN A 707 24.06 -3.53 10.18
CA GLN A 707 23.02 -2.86 10.98
C GLN A 707 22.43 -1.66 10.21
N LEU A 708 23.27 -0.78 9.68
CA LEU A 708 22.83 0.38 8.90
C LEU A 708 22.06 -0.02 7.63
N ALA A 709 22.56 -1.00 6.88
CA ALA A 709 21.91 -1.48 5.67
C ALA A 709 20.57 -2.18 5.98
N ASN A 710 20.49 -2.95 7.07
CA ASN A 710 19.25 -3.61 7.49
C ASN A 710 18.19 -2.63 7.97
N SER A 711 18.59 -1.52 8.59
CA SER A 711 17.65 -0.44 8.92
C SER A 711 16.96 0.15 7.69
N ILE A 712 17.60 0.10 6.52
CA ILE A 712 17.01 0.61 5.27
C ILE A 712 16.31 -0.53 4.49
N GLY A 713 16.93 -1.70 4.47
CA GLY A 713 16.44 -2.86 3.75
C GLY A 713 15.16 -3.45 4.33
N TYR A 714 14.99 -3.41 5.66
CA TYR A 714 13.89 -4.11 6.33
C TYR A 714 12.52 -3.60 5.89
N SER A 715 12.32 -2.28 5.81
CA SER A 715 11.08 -1.68 5.27
C SER A 715 10.82 -2.04 3.79
N ASN A 716 11.84 -2.52 3.08
CA ASN A 716 11.77 -2.92 1.68
C ASN A 716 11.78 -4.44 1.50
N ASN A 717 11.51 -5.22 2.56
CA ASN A 717 11.58 -6.68 2.55
C ASN A 717 12.93 -7.25 2.10
N VAL A 718 14.03 -6.56 2.44
CA VAL A 718 15.41 -7.03 2.21
C VAL A 718 16.20 -7.05 3.53
N GLN A 719 16.93 -8.13 3.77
CA GLN A 719 17.86 -8.24 4.90
C GLN A 719 19.24 -8.68 4.40
N PHE A 720 20.29 -8.14 5.00
CA PHE A 720 21.68 -8.47 4.76
C PHE A 720 22.24 -9.31 5.90
N GLU A 721 22.94 -10.39 5.53
CA GLU A 721 23.71 -11.25 6.43
C GLU A 721 25.17 -11.20 6.00
N VAL A 722 26.09 -11.05 6.95
CA VAL A 722 27.54 -11.10 6.67
C VAL A 722 28.06 -12.51 6.94
N VAL A 723 28.69 -13.11 5.92
CA VAL A 723 29.37 -14.41 6.03
C VAL A 723 30.87 -14.18 6.06
N PHE A 724 31.51 -14.44 7.19
CA PHE A 724 32.94 -14.23 7.35
C PHE A 724 33.77 -15.41 6.85
N ALA A 725 34.91 -15.13 6.22
CA ALA A 725 35.91 -16.12 5.87
C ALA A 725 37.34 -15.62 6.18
N ASP A 726 38.18 -16.54 6.64
CA ASP A 726 39.59 -16.25 6.94
C ASP A 726 40.47 -16.44 5.71
N SER A 727 40.98 -15.33 5.17
CA SER A 727 41.82 -15.29 3.98
C SER A 727 43.29 -15.60 4.26
N GLY A 728 43.76 -15.48 5.51
CA GLY A 728 45.13 -15.73 5.96
C GLY A 728 46.22 -14.99 5.18
N CYS A 729 46.83 -13.94 5.74
CA CYS A 729 47.92 -13.18 5.11
C CYS A 729 49.33 -13.75 5.36
N ASN A 730 49.52 -15.05 5.13
CA ASN A 730 50.69 -15.79 5.64
C ASN A 730 51.95 -15.77 4.74
N GLY A 731 52.03 -14.92 3.71
CA GLY A 731 53.21 -14.74 2.83
C GLY A 731 53.63 -15.94 1.95
N TYR A 732 53.28 -17.18 2.30
CA TYR A 732 53.70 -18.42 1.60
C TYR A 732 52.51 -19.28 1.11
N GLU A 733 51.32 -19.08 1.67
CA GLU A 733 50.09 -19.86 1.37
C GLU A 733 48.89 -18.98 0.99
N THR A 734 49.06 -17.66 0.86
CA THR A 734 47.99 -16.68 0.59
C THR A 734 47.20 -17.00 -0.68
N THR A 735 47.82 -17.68 -1.65
CA THR A 735 47.17 -18.18 -2.86
C THR A 735 46.22 -19.34 -2.59
N SER A 736 46.53 -20.26 -1.68
CA SER A 736 45.61 -21.36 -1.34
C SER A 736 44.58 -20.96 -0.28
N THR A 737 44.95 -20.16 0.73
CA THR A 737 44.03 -19.73 1.79
C THR A 737 43.02 -18.72 1.27
N GLY A 738 43.45 -17.70 0.50
CA GLY A 738 42.56 -16.72 -0.13
C GLY A 738 41.56 -17.38 -1.10
N ALA A 739 42.03 -18.30 -1.95
CA ALA A 739 41.16 -19.07 -2.84
C ALA A 739 40.18 -19.99 -2.07
N SER A 740 40.63 -20.64 -0.99
CA SER A 740 39.79 -21.52 -0.16
C SER A 740 38.72 -20.73 0.60
N ALA A 741 39.08 -19.54 1.10
CA ALA A 741 38.15 -18.63 1.75
C ALA A 741 37.10 -18.11 0.76
N ALA A 742 37.52 -17.71 -0.45
CA ALA A 742 36.60 -17.38 -1.53
C ALA A 742 35.66 -18.55 -1.87
N GLN A 743 36.18 -19.77 -2.01
CA GLN A 743 35.35 -20.95 -2.28
C GLN A 743 34.33 -21.20 -1.16
N THR A 744 34.72 -20.99 0.10
CA THR A 744 33.80 -21.11 1.24
C THR A 744 32.63 -20.12 1.13
N LEU A 745 32.90 -18.90 0.64
CA LEU A 745 31.86 -17.88 0.42
C LEU A 745 30.99 -18.19 -0.80
N VAL A 746 31.58 -18.69 -1.90
CA VAL A 746 30.83 -19.21 -3.07
C VAL A 746 29.86 -20.31 -2.62
N ASP A 747 30.34 -21.27 -1.84
CA ASP A 747 29.54 -22.39 -1.33
C ASP A 747 28.42 -21.91 -0.37
N ALA A 748 28.64 -20.79 0.33
CA ALA A 748 27.63 -20.16 1.19
C ALA A 748 26.55 -19.38 0.42
N GLY A 749 26.73 -19.19 -0.90
CA GLY A 749 25.79 -18.49 -1.79
C GLY A 749 25.78 -16.98 -1.58
N VAL A 750 26.95 -16.37 -1.36
CA VAL A 750 27.05 -14.91 -1.23
C VAL A 750 26.79 -14.20 -2.57
N TRP A 751 26.23 -13.00 -2.50
CA TRP A 751 25.98 -12.14 -3.66
C TRP A 751 27.25 -11.43 -4.16
N GLY A 752 28.08 -10.98 -3.21
CA GLY A 752 29.32 -10.25 -3.45
C GLY A 752 30.27 -10.42 -2.27
N VAL A 753 31.55 -10.14 -2.46
CA VAL A 753 32.58 -10.30 -1.42
C VAL A 753 33.30 -8.99 -1.11
N VAL A 754 33.36 -8.63 0.17
CA VAL A 754 34.16 -7.54 0.69
C VAL A 754 35.49 -8.11 1.19
N GLY A 755 36.60 -7.47 0.82
CA GLY A 755 37.96 -7.96 1.09
C GLY A 755 38.65 -8.45 -0.18
N ALA A 756 39.72 -9.24 -0.10
CA ALA A 756 40.47 -9.50 1.13
C ALA A 756 41.28 -8.25 1.53
N ALA A 757 41.86 -8.25 2.72
CA ALA A 757 42.77 -7.17 3.13
C ALA A 757 44.06 -7.19 2.31
N CYS A 758 44.72 -8.34 2.22
CA CYS A 758 46.03 -8.45 1.59
C CYS A 758 45.96 -8.70 0.08
N SER A 759 46.80 -8.01 -0.68
CA SER A 759 46.81 -8.05 -2.15
C SER A 759 46.93 -9.46 -2.74
N GLY A 760 47.84 -10.30 -2.22
CA GLY A 760 47.98 -11.68 -2.70
C GLY A 760 46.74 -12.56 -2.45
N ALA A 761 46.07 -12.35 -1.31
CA ALA A 761 44.81 -13.04 -1.00
C ALA A 761 43.67 -12.55 -1.91
N SER A 762 43.60 -11.25 -2.20
CA SER A 762 42.62 -10.67 -3.13
C SER A 762 42.80 -11.17 -4.56
N LYS A 763 44.05 -11.26 -5.06
CA LYS A 763 44.35 -11.85 -6.38
C LYS A 763 43.84 -13.31 -6.46
N ALA A 764 44.13 -14.10 -5.42
CA ALA A 764 43.73 -15.50 -5.36
C ALA A 764 42.22 -15.69 -5.19
N ALA A 765 41.57 -14.85 -4.39
CA ALA A 765 40.13 -14.86 -4.21
C ALA A 765 39.41 -14.48 -5.50
N ASN A 766 39.86 -13.43 -6.20
CA ASN A 766 39.25 -12.99 -7.45
C ASN A 766 39.26 -14.09 -8.53
N ALA A 767 40.31 -14.90 -8.62
CA ALA A 767 40.36 -16.03 -9.55
C ALA A 767 39.21 -17.03 -9.34
N VAL A 768 38.78 -17.25 -8.08
CA VAL A 768 37.64 -18.12 -7.74
C VAL A 768 36.31 -17.39 -7.91
N LEU A 769 36.22 -16.15 -7.43
CA LEU A 769 34.98 -15.37 -7.41
C LEU A 769 34.53 -14.97 -8.82
N SER A 770 35.45 -14.53 -9.67
CA SER A 770 35.14 -14.12 -11.04
C SER A 770 34.65 -15.30 -11.91
N GLU A 771 35.18 -16.51 -11.70
CA GLU A 771 34.68 -17.73 -12.36
C GLU A 771 33.24 -18.05 -11.91
N ALA A 772 32.90 -17.74 -10.66
CA ALA A 772 31.54 -17.85 -10.12
C ALA A 772 30.63 -16.64 -10.48
N GLY A 773 31.16 -15.61 -11.14
CA GLY A 773 30.43 -14.38 -11.47
C GLY A 773 30.09 -13.51 -10.25
N ILE A 774 30.86 -13.64 -9.16
CA ILE A 774 30.67 -12.90 -7.91
C ILE A 774 31.68 -11.74 -7.87
N PRO A 775 31.23 -10.47 -7.77
CA PRO A 775 32.14 -9.33 -7.71
C PRO A 775 32.79 -9.19 -6.33
N MET A 776 33.90 -8.45 -6.28
CA MET A 776 34.65 -8.21 -5.05
C MET A 776 35.00 -6.72 -4.87
N ILE A 777 34.82 -6.19 -3.65
CA ILE A 777 35.34 -4.86 -3.25
C ILE A 777 36.36 -5.03 -2.13
N SER A 778 37.65 -4.77 -2.39
CA SER A 778 38.66 -4.76 -1.33
C SER A 778 38.68 -3.43 -0.57
N TYR A 779 38.85 -3.55 0.74
CA TYR A 779 38.99 -2.42 1.66
C TYR A 779 40.44 -2.06 2.00
N ALA A 780 41.44 -2.85 1.56
CA ALA A 780 42.85 -2.60 1.90
C ALA A 780 43.88 -3.08 0.86
N SER A 781 43.50 -3.79 -0.21
CA SER A 781 44.47 -4.30 -1.19
C SER A 781 44.92 -3.23 -2.19
N THR A 782 46.14 -2.74 -2.03
CA THR A 782 46.67 -1.58 -2.78
C THR A 782 47.58 -1.95 -3.97
N SER A 783 47.97 -3.22 -4.15
CA SER A 783 48.87 -3.65 -5.22
C SER A 783 48.41 -3.15 -6.60
N PRO A 784 49.31 -2.62 -7.44
CA PRO A 784 48.97 -2.06 -8.75
C PRO A 784 48.53 -3.14 -9.75
N ASP A 785 48.92 -4.40 -9.54
CA ASP A 785 48.53 -5.51 -10.42
C ASP A 785 47.00 -5.69 -10.47
N LEU A 786 46.31 -5.42 -9.35
CA LEU A 786 44.86 -5.52 -9.24
C LEU A 786 44.12 -4.50 -10.12
N SER A 787 44.81 -3.49 -10.65
CA SER A 787 44.27 -2.52 -11.61
C SER A 787 44.05 -3.08 -13.02
N ASP A 788 44.58 -4.28 -13.34
CA ASP A 788 44.34 -4.94 -14.62
C ASP A 788 42.97 -5.64 -14.63
N ALA A 789 41.95 -4.92 -15.08
CA ALA A 789 40.58 -5.43 -15.18
C ALA A 789 40.40 -6.62 -16.14
N THR A 790 41.41 -6.96 -16.95
CA THR A 790 41.38 -8.19 -17.77
C THR A 790 41.85 -9.39 -16.96
N ALA A 791 42.88 -9.20 -16.13
CA ALA A 791 43.41 -10.24 -15.25
C ALA A 791 42.52 -10.45 -14.01
N TYR A 792 41.93 -9.37 -13.50
CA TYR A 792 41.08 -9.34 -12.31
C TYR A 792 39.73 -8.69 -12.63
N PRO A 793 38.88 -9.34 -13.44
CA PRO A 793 37.56 -8.81 -13.75
C PRO A 793 36.70 -8.72 -12.48
N ASP A 794 35.77 -7.77 -12.48
CA ASP A 794 34.81 -7.55 -11.38
C ASP A 794 35.44 -7.27 -10.00
N PHE A 795 36.72 -6.88 -9.99
CA PHE A 795 37.43 -6.39 -8.81
C PHE A 795 37.27 -4.87 -8.69
N PHE A 796 36.99 -4.43 -7.47
CA PHE A 796 36.89 -3.04 -7.08
C PHE A 796 37.68 -2.83 -5.78
N ARG A 797 38.05 -1.58 -5.48
CA ARG A 797 38.62 -1.23 -4.17
C ARG A 797 38.32 0.20 -3.77
N VAL A 798 38.14 0.40 -2.47
CA VAL A 798 37.90 1.74 -1.88
C VAL A 798 39.19 2.42 -1.41
N VAL A 799 40.32 1.72 -1.47
CA VAL A 799 41.66 2.27 -1.25
C VAL A 799 42.35 2.60 -2.59
N PRO A 800 43.17 3.66 -2.65
CA PRO A 800 43.95 3.98 -3.84
C PRO A 800 45.03 2.93 -4.14
N SER A 801 45.43 2.88 -5.41
CA SER A 801 46.54 2.04 -5.89
C SER A 801 47.90 2.56 -5.42
N ASP A 802 48.80 1.64 -5.06
CA ASP A 802 50.20 1.86 -4.63
C ASP A 802 51.02 2.76 -5.56
N VAL A 803 50.59 2.95 -6.82
CA VAL A 803 51.17 3.92 -7.75
C VAL A 803 51.27 5.31 -7.13
N GLY A 804 50.23 5.76 -6.44
CA GLY A 804 50.25 7.06 -5.76
C GLY A 804 51.11 7.05 -4.49
N GLN A 805 51.15 5.93 -3.76
CA GLN A 805 51.90 5.82 -2.51
C GLN A 805 53.41 5.86 -2.73
N ALA A 806 53.90 5.19 -3.78
CA ALA A 806 55.29 5.25 -4.20
C ALA A 806 55.72 6.70 -4.51
N ALA A 807 54.86 7.46 -5.21
CA ALA A 807 55.10 8.87 -5.51
C ALA A 807 55.08 9.74 -4.24
N ALA A 808 54.14 9.49 -3.31
CA ALA A 808 54.06 10.17 -2.03
C ALA A 808 55.33 9.97 -1.18
N LEU A 809 55.81 8.73 -1.08
CA LEU A 809 57.03 8.40 -0.35
C LEU A 809 58.26 9.07 -0.97
N LYS A 810 58.36 9.05 -2.31
CA LYS A 810 59.43 9.75 -3.04
C LYS A 810 59.39 11.26 -2.79
N ASP A 811 58.23 11.90 -2.83
CA ASP A 811 58.11 13.35 -2.59
C ASP A 811 58.48 13.71 -1.14
N LEU A 812 58.11 12.86 -0.18
CA LEU A 812 58.49 13.01 1.23
C LEU A 812 60.00 12.93 1.45
N MET A 813 60.65 11.92 0.88
CA MET A 813 62.09 11.74 1.03
C MET A 813 62.88 12.87 0.36
N ILE A 814 62.39 13.39 -0.78
CA ILE A 814 62.95 14.60 -1.40
C ILE A 814 62.77 15.83 -0.51
N MET A 815 61.58 16.01 0.08
CA MET A 815 61.29 17.12 1.00
C MET A 815 62.23 17.09 2.22
N ASN A 816 62.54 15.91 2.73
CA ASN A 816 63.43 15.71 3.86
C ASN A 816 64.93 15.76 3.49
N ASN A 817 65.26 16.08 2.23
CA ASN A 817 66.62 16.19 1.70
C ASN A 817 67.41 14.87 1.77
N GLU A 818 66.76 13.73 1.58
CA GLU A 818 67.45 12.45 1.46
C GLU A 818 68.39 12.43 0.24
N ALA A 819 69.54 11.76 0.37
CA ALA A 819 70.57 11.81 -0.65
C ALA A 819 70.13 11.08 -1.93
N LEU A 820 70.20 11.77 -3.06
CA LEU A 820 69.92 11.22 -4.39
C LEU A 820 71.07 10.34 -4.94
N THR A 821 72.18 10.21 -4.22
CA THR A 821 73.35 9.39 -4.62
C THR A 821 73.33 8.04 -3.92
N ALA A 822 73.97 7.01 -4.49
CA ALA A 822 74.08 5.72 -3.82
C ALA A 822 74.82 5.80 -2.47
N ASP A 823 75.88 6.63 -2.39
CA ASP A 823 76.61 6.90 -1.15
C ASP A 823 75.77 7.80 -0.22
N GLY A 824 75.44 7.29 0.97
CA GLY A 824 74.48 7.93 1.90
C GLY A 824 73.03 7.93 1.41
N GLY A 825 72.70 7.18 0.35
CA GLY A 825 71.37 7.13 -0.27
C GLY A 825 70.37 6.24 0.45
N VAL A 826 69.26 5.96 -0.24
CA VAL A 826 68.12 5.20 0.30
C VAL A 826 68.32 3.69 0.13
N ALA A 827 68.20 2.94 1.22
CA ALA A 827 68.05 1.49 1.20
C ALA A 827 66.58 1.10 1.04
N ILE A 828 66.32 0.06 0.24
CA ILE A 828 65.00 -0.56 0.12
C ILE A 828 65.01 -1.88 0.87
N ILE A 829 64.06 -2.07 1.78
CA ILE A 829 63.82 -3.36 2.43
C ILE A 829 62.36 -3.73 2.14
N ALA A 830 62.14 -4.81 1.40
CA ALA A 830 60.81 -5.26 1.01
C ALA A 830 60.60 -6.75 1.31
N ALA A 831 59.39 -7.16 1.70
CA ALA A 831 59.06 -8.58 1.63
C ALA A 831 58.95 -9.02 0.16
N ALA A 832 59.25 -10.29 -0.11
CA ALA A 832 59.12 -10.90 -1.42
C ALA A 832 57.68 -11.41 -1.67
N ASP A 833 56.70 -10.52 -1.55
CA ASP A 833 55.27 -10.80 -1.78
C ASP A 833 54.59 -9.82 -2.75
N ASP A 834 53.34 -10.11 -3.10
CA ASP A 834 52.53 -9.40 -4.10
C ASP A 834 52.24 -7.92 -3.80
N TYR A 835 52.39 -7.50 -2.54
CA TYR A 835 52.19 -6.13 -2.10
C TYR A 835 53.55 -5.43 -2.01
N THR A 836 54.42 -5.86 -1.11
CA THR A 836 55.63 -5.12 -0.75
C THR A 836 56.65 -5.09 -1.87
N ALA A 837 56.80 -6.18 -2.64
CA ALA A 837 57.77 -6.22 -3.74
C ALA A 837 57.33 -5.28 -4.89
N SER A 838 56.03 -5.27 -5.21
CA SER A 838 55.47 -4.42 -6.26
C SER A 838 55.56 -2.94 -5.90
N LEU A 839 55.22 -2.58 -4.66
CA LEU A 839 55.35 -1.22 -4.17
C LEU A 839 56.82 -0.77 -4.10
N GLY A 840 57.74 -1.66 -3.70
CA GLY A 840 59.18 -1.40 -3.74
C GLY A 840 59.72 -1.17 -5.15
N ASP A 841 59.22 -1.90 -6.16
CA ASP A 841 59.55 -1.71 -7.58
C ASP A 841 59.04 -0.37 -8.12
N LEU A 842 57.80 0.01 -7.76
CA LEU A 842 57.22 1.31 -8.09
C LEU A 842 58.03 2.44 -7.47
N PHE A 843 58.34 2.35 -6.18
CA PHE A 843 59.17 3.35 -5.51
C PHE A 843 60.57 3.45 -6.14
N THR A 844 61.20 2.32 -6.47
CA THR A 844 62.49 2.32 -7.18
C THR A 844 62.40 3.11 -8.49
N SER A 845 61.33 2.91 -9.24
CA SER A 845 61.09 3.59 -10.52
C SER A 845 60.87 5.10 -10.33
N GLU A 846 60.04 5.49 -9.37
CA GLU A 846 59.78 6.88 -9.00
C GLU A 846 61.04 7.61 -8.49
N TRP A 847 61.84 6.94 -7.66
CA TRP A 847 63.10 7.48 -7.13
C TRP A 847 64.12 7.73 -8.24
N ILE A 848 64.32 6.75 -9.13
CA ILE A 848 65.21 6.89 -10.29
C ILE A 848 64.71 7.99 -11.23
N ALA A 849 63.40 8.10 -11.44
CA ALA A 849 62.81 9.16 -12.26
C ALA A 849 63.07 10.56 -11.69
N ALA A 850 63.16 10.69 -10.36
CA ALA A 850 63.56 11.92 -9.68
C ALA A 850 65.08 12.19 -9.70
N GLY A 851 65.87 11.31 -10.31
CA GLY A 851 67.33 11.41 -10.39
C GLY A 851 68.07 10.77 -9.22
N GLY A 852 67.39 9.95 -8.42
CA GLY A 852 67.97 9.22 -7.29
C GLY A 852 68.63 7.89 -7.70
N GLU A 853 69.62 7.45 -6.92
CA GLU A 853 70.21 6.11 -6.96
C GLU A 853 69.83 5.32 -5.70
N ILE A 854 69.60 4.01 -5.82
CA ILE A 854 69.34 3.12 -4.69
C ILE A 854 70.65 2.70 -4.06
N CYS A 855 70.80 2.89 -2.75
CA CYS A 855 71.98 2.48 -1.98
C CYS A 855 72.13 0.96 -1.97
N THR A 856 71.05 0.27 -1.56
CA THR A 856 70.94 -1.18 -1.63
C THR A 856 69.47 -1.59 -1.64
N ARG A 857 69.18 -2.80 -2.12
CA ARG A 857 67.85 -3.40 -2.01
C ARG A 857 67.97 -4.80 -1.44
N THR A 858 67.17 -5.09 -0.43
CA THR A 858 67.01 -6.41 0.15
C THR A 858 65.56 -6.83 0.10
N ASP A 859 65.31 -7.93 -0.60
CA ASP A 859 64.01 -8.59 -0.57
C ASP A 859 64.08 -9.81 0.37
N TYR A 860 63.20 -9.90 1.36
CA TYR A 860 63.20 -10.99 2.35
C TYR A 860 61.97 -11.91 2.21
N ALA A 861 62.12 -13.18 2.56
CA ALA A 861 61.01 -14.13 2.57
C ALA A 861 60.20 -14.02 3.86
N ARG A 862 58.88 -14.26 3.76
CA ARG A 862 57.96 -14.31 4.90
C ARG A 862 57.62 -15.77 5.27
N PRO A 863 57.51 -16.14 6.56
CA PRO A 863 57.76 -15.31 7.73
C PRO A 863 59.24 -14.91 7.86
N LEU A 864 59.50 -13.71 8.38
CA LEU A 864 60.87 -13.22 8.58
C LEU A 864 61.56 -14.05 9.68
N THR A 865 62.61 -14.77 9.29
CA THR A 865 63.32 -15.71 10.20
C THR A 865 64.74 -15.26 10.57
N ASP A 866 65.33 -14.32 9.81
CA ASP A 866 66.67 -13.78 10.04
C ASP A 866 66.71 -12.28 9.73
N VAL A 867 66.41 -11.46 10.74
CA VAL A 867 66.35 -10.00 10.60
C VAL A 867 67.75 -9.38 10.39
N ALA A 868 68.76 -9.93 11.07
CA ALA A 868 70.14 -9.42 10.99
C ALA A 868 70.69 -9.50 9.57
N THR A 869 70.45 -10.62 8.87
CA THR A 869 70.84 -10.76 7.46
C THR A 869 70.07 -9.80 6.55
N THR A 870 68.80 -9.52 6.85
CA THR A 870 67.95 -8.60 6.06
C THR A 870 68.49 -7.17 6.04
N ILE A 871 69.05 -6.70 7.16
CA ILE A 871 69.55 -5.31 7.27
C ILE A 871 71.05 -5.18 6.97
N GLN A 872 71.78 -6.28 6.84
CA GLN A 872 73.25 -6.25 6.77
C GLN A 872 73.78 -5.39 5.61
N SER A 873 73.16 -5.51 4.43
CA SER A 873 73.55 -4.72 3.26
C SER A 873 73.32 -3.21 3.47
N THR A 874 72.27 -2.83 4.20
CA THR A 874 71.96 -1.43 4.55
C THR A 874 73.08 -0.83 5.39
N LEU A 875 73.56 -1.59 6.39
CA LEU A 875 74.65 -1.18 7.27
C LEU A 875 76.00 -1.14 6.53
N ASP A 876 76.31 -2.19 5.76
CA ASP A 876 77.60 -2.34 5.06
C ASP A 876 77.83 -1.26 3.99
N ASN A 877 76.76 -0.80 3.33
CA ASN A 877 76.83 0.25 2.31
C ASN A 877 76.71 1.66 2.90
N GLY A 878 76.48 1.80 4.21
CA GLY A 878 76.37 3.11 4.86
C GLY A 878 75.19 3.94 4.34
N CYS A 879 74.04 3.30 4.09
CA CYS A 879 72.86 4.00 3.58
C CYS A 879 72.35 5.04 4.60
N GLY A 880 71.83 6.17 4.11
CA GLY A 880 71.41 7.31 4.92
C GLY A 880 69.93 7.29 5.35
N ALA A 881 69.11 6.49 4.68
CA ALA A 881 67.70 6.28 5.00
C ALA A 881 67.23 4.89 4.56
N VAL A 882 66.09 4.44 5.11
CA VAL A 882 65.43 3.19 4.74
C VAL A 882 64.02 3.48 4.25
N ALA A 883 63.69 3.01 3.05
CA ALA A 883 62.32 2.81 2.58
C ALA A 883 61.90 1.37 2.92
N LEU A 884 60.99 1.23 3.88
CA LEU A 884 60.56 -0.03 4.48
C LEU A 884 59.17 -0.42 3.96
N PHE A 885 59.12 -1.47 3.16
CA PHE A 885 57.89 -2.08 2.62
C PHE A 885 57.66 -3.40 3.36
N ALA A 886 56.88 -3.35 4.44
CA ALA A 886 56.67 -4.49 5.34
C ALA A 886 55.25 -4.45 5.93
N TYR A 887 54.83 -5.58 6.48
CA TYR A 887 53.66 -5.66 7.37
C TYR A 887 54.07 -5.38 8.82
N ASN A 888 53.11 -5.05 9.69
CA ASN A 888 53.32 -4.61 11.08
C ASN A 888 54.41 -5.40 11.82
N SER A 889 54.25 -6.73 11.90
CA SER A 889 55.18 -7.59 12.66
C SER A 889 56.59 -7.69 12.07
N ASP A 890 56.72 -7.77 10.74
CA ASP A 890 58.03 -7.80 10.09
C ASP A 890 58.71 -6.43 10.15
N GLY A 891 57.92 -5.35 10.00
CA GLY A 891 58.39 -3.97 10.12
C GLY A 891 58.91 -3.68 11.52
N ALA A 892 58.18 -4.11 12.56
CA ALA A 892 58.60 -4.00 13.95
C ALA A 892 59.92 -4.71 14.23
N ALA A 893 60.08 -5.93 13.72
CA ALA A 893 61.32 -6.69 13.86
C ALA A 893 62.49 -5.97 13.17
N ILE A 894 62.29 -5.45 11.96
CA ILE A 894 63.32 -4.74 11.18
C ILE A 894 63.73 -3.42 11.86
N ILE A 895 62.77 -2.63 12.34
CA ILE A 895 63.02 -1.37 13.06
C ILE A 895 63.81 -1.65 14.35
N THR A 896 63.43 -2.70 15.09
CA THR A 896 64.14 -3.14 16.30
C THR A 896 65.60 -3.49 16.00
N GLU A 897 65.84 -4.27 14.94
CA GLU A 897 67.20 -4.69 14.58
C GLU A 897 68.05 -3.52 14.07
N LEU A 898 67.48 -2.60 13.27
CA LEU A 898 68.14 -1.38 12.82
C LEU A 898 68.60 -0.50 14.00
N SER A 899 67.71 -0.31 14.99
CA SER A 899 68.04 0.41 16.22
C SER A 899 69.14 -0.29 17.02
N SER A 900 69.04 -1.62 17.21
CA SER A 900 70.05 -2.41 17.92
C SER A 900 71.44 -2.34 17.27
N SER A 901 71.48 -2.15 15.96
CA SER A 901 72.67 -1.97 15.14
C SER A 901 73.15 -0.51 15.05
N ALA A 902 72.53 0.41 15.80
CA ALA A 902 72.83 1.84 15.83
C ALA A 902 72.73 2.52 14.46
N PHE A 903 71.75 2.12 13.63
CA PHE A 903 71.41 2.85 12.40
C PHE A 903 70.94 4.27 12.75
N ALA A 904 71.51 5.28 12.09
CA ALA A 904 71.23 6.69 12.38
C ALA A 904 70.39 7.39 11.31
N GLY A 905 69.97 6.65 10.28
CA GLY A 905 69.17 7.18 9.18
C GLY A 905 67.68 7.21 9.48
N GLN A 906 66.94 7.97 8.68
CA GLN A 906 65.49 8.06 8.80
C GLN A 906 64.81 6.82 8.20
N ILE A 907 63.74 6.34 8.85
CA ILE A 907 62.92 5.22 8.38
C ILE A 907 61.60 5.76 7.82
N TYR A 908 61.31 5.36 6.58
CA TYR A 908 60.13 5.73 5.83
C TYR A 908 59.34 4.46 5.47
N GLY A 909 58.16 4.32 6.03
CA GLY A 909 57.26 3.20 5.82
C GLY A 909 56.10 3.47 4.87
N THR A 910 55.34 2.41 4.62
CA THR A 910 54.08 2.44 3.89
C THR A 910 52.94 1.99 4.81
N ASP A 911 51.77 1.77 4.23
CA ASP A 911 50.52 1.54 4.96
C ASP A 911 50.63 0.28 5.82
N GLY A 912 51.39 -0.72 5.37
CA GLY A 912 51.65 -1.94 6.12
C GLY A 912 52.37 -1.77 7.46
N ILE A 913 52.91 -0.59 7.80
CA ILE A 913 53.42 -0.29 9.16
C ILE A 913 52.80 0.98 9.76
N ALA A 914 51.88 1.65 9.07
CA ALA A 914 51.29 2.94 9.44
C ALA A 914 50.16 2.79 10.49
N SER A 915 50.38 1.96 11.50
CA SER A 915 49.44 1.67 12.58
C SER A 915 50.14 1.74 13.93
N VAL A 916 49.44 2.20 14.96
CA VAL A 916 49.92 2.13 16.35
C VAL A 916 50.11 0.69 16.82
N THR A 917 49.39 -0.27 16.22
CA THR A 917 49.56 -1.71 16.52
C THR A 917 50.94 -2.25 16.11
N THR A 918 51.68 -1.54 15.26
CA THR A 918 53.09 -1.86 14.97
C THR A 918 53.93 -1.83 16.25
N ALA A 919 53.57 -0.99 17.24
CA ALA A 919 54.23 -0.92 18.54
C ALA A 919 54.06 -2.19 19.38
N ASP A 920 52.94 -2.91 19.22
CA ASP A 920 52.58 -4.09 20.05
C ASP A 920 53.62 -5.22 19.98
N SER A 921 54.50 -5.19 18.97
CA SER A 921 55.54 -6.19 18.72
C SER A 921 56.98 -5.65 18.87
N MET A 922 57.17 -4.44 19.39
CA MET A 922 58.49 -3.86 19.69
C MET A 922 58.49 -2.99 20.96
N GLN A 923 59.62 -2.32 21.25
CA GLN A 923 59.66 -1.27 22.28
C GLN A 923 59.14 0.04 21.69
N ASP A 924 58.18 0.68 22.38
CA ASP A 924 57.46 1.87 21.90
C ASP A 924 58.38 3.00 21.43
N ASP A 925 59.46 3.28 22.17
CA ASP A 925 60.41 4.37 21.90
C ASP A 925 61.16 4.22 20.56
N LEU A 926 61.18 3.02 19.99
CA LEU A 926 61.82 2.75 18.70
C LEU A 926 61.02 3.24 17.50
N LEU A 927 59.71 3.48 17.67
CA LEU A 927 58.88 4.09 16.63
C LEU A 927 59.01 5.61 16.57
N ASP A 928 59.54 6.25 17.61
CA ASP A 928 59.59 7.71 17.69
C ASP A 928 60.31 8.30 16.47
N GLY A 929 59.61 9.17 15.74
CA GLY A 929 60.13 9.82 14.55
C GLY A 929 60.05 9.01 13.26
N VAL A 930 59.69 7.72 13.28
CA VAL A 930 59.41 6.95 12.05
C VAL A 930 58.25 7.61 11.29
N MET A 931 58.37 7.72 9.98
CA MET A 931 57.30 8.27 9.13
C MET A 931 56.74 7.17 8.26
N ALA A 932 55.43 7.10 8.10
CA ALA A 932 54.78 6.13 7.20
C ALA A 932 53.66 6.79 6.41
N SER A 933 53.31 6.24 5.26
CA SER A 933 52.17 6.70 4.45
C SER A 933 51.04 5.69 4.49
N GLN A 934 49.79 6.14 4.57
CA GLN A 934 48.59 5.31 4.43
C GLN A 934 47.54 6.02 3.59
N PRO A 935 46.52 5.32 3.04
CA PRO A 935 45.39 5.97 2.39
C PRO A 935 44.79 7.08 3.25
N GLY A 936 44.45 8.19 2.58
CA GLY A 936 43.84 9.34 3.23
C GLY A 936 42.37 9.08 3.56
N VAL A 937 41.95 9.57 4.72
CA VAL A 937 40.55 9.60 5.17
C VAL A 937 40.15 11.06 5.36
N ALA A 938 39.09 11.50 4.67
CA ALA A 938 38.56 12.85 4.83
C ALA A 938 37.65 12.95 6.05
N SER A 939 37.57 14.14 6.64
CA SER A 939 36.54 14.42 7.65
C SER A 939 35.18 14.51 6.94
N SER A 940 34.27 13.59 7.25
CA SER A 940 32.91 13.57 6.73
C SER A 940 31.88 13.41 7.85
N ALA A 941 30.65 13.86 7.62
CA ALA A 941 29.56 13.67 8.57
C ALA A 941 29.28 12.18 8.84
N ARG A 942 29.41 11.35 7.80
CA ARG A 942 29.27 9.90 7.89
C ARG A 942 30.43 9.27 8.65
N GLY A 943 31.64 9.79 8.50
CA GLY A 943 32.80 9.36 9.29
C GLY A 943 32.60 9.61 10.78
N MET A 944 32.07 10.78 11.15
CA MET A 944 31.72 11.10 12.55
C MET A 944 30.59 10.21 13.09
N LEU A 945 29.59 9.88 12.26
CA LEU A 945 28.52 8.95 12.64
C LEU A 945 29.06 7.54 12.90
N VAL A 946 29.91 7.03 12.02
CA VAL A 946 30.54 5.72 12.21
C VAL A 946 31.35 5.68 13.51
N GLN A 947 32.08 6.76 13.82
CA GLN A 947 32.81 6.88 15.07
C GLN A 947 31.88 6.90 16.30
N SER A 948 30.72 7.57 16.24
CA SER A 948 29.79 7.63 17.37
C SER A 948 29.05 6.32 17.61
N LEU A 949 28.83 5.53 16.56
CA LEU A 949 28.21 4.20 16.62
C LEU A 949 29.23 3.07 16.87
N TRP A 950 30.53 3.39 16.87
CA TRP A 950 31.58 2.39 16.99
C TRP A 950 31.52 1.68 18.35
N PRO A 951 31.61 0.33 18.40
CA PRO A 951 31.57 -0.39 19.68
C PRO A 951 32.70 0.07 20.62
N SER A 952 32.35 0.57 21.81
CA SER A 952 33.32 1.11 22.77
C SER A 952 34.34 0.08 23.27
N THR A 953 34.08 -1.22 23.07
CA THR A 953 34.95 -2.33 23.47
C THR A 953 35.93 -2.75 22.37
N VAL A 954 35.82 -2.23 21.15
CA VAL A 954 36.68 -2.61 20.01
C VAL A 954 37.42 -1.36 19.53
N PRO A 955 38.76 -1.31 19.62
CA PRO A 955 39.52 -0.21 19.04
C PRO A 955 39.27 -0.10 17.53
N MET A 956 39.14 1.12 17.02
CA MET A 956 39.06 1.35 15.58
C MET A 956 40.46 1.18 14.98
N GLY A 957 40.67 0.09 14.26
CA GLY A 957 41.93 -0.24 13.60
C GLY A 957 42.13 0.47 12.28
N GLN A 958 43.34 0.34 11.72
CA GLN A 958 43.64 0.78 10.36
C GLN A 958 42.68 0.11 9.35
N PHE A 959 42.26 0.84 8.31
CA PHE A 959 41.30 0.39 7.29
C PHE A 959 39.87 0.11 7.79
N ALA A 960 39.53 0.41 9.05
CA ALA A 960 38.19 0.17 9.58
C ALA A 960 37.11 0.99 8.85
N MET A 961 37.41 2.25 8.52
CA MET A 961 36.49 3.15 7.83
C MET A 961 36.29 2.73 6.37
N GLU A 962 37.36 2.30 5.71
CA GLU A 962 37.37 1.71 4.38
C GLU A 962 36.56 0.41 4.35
N ALA A 963 36.67 -0.42 5.39
CA ALA A 963 35.86 -1.64 5.52
C ALA A 963 34.37 -1.31 5.66
N VAL A 964 34.01 -0.23 6.37
CA VAL A 964 32.62 0.26 6.42
C VAL A 964 32.16 0.69 5.03
N ASP A 965 32.95 1.48 4.30
CA ASP A 965 32.59 1.93 2.95
C ASP A 965 32.43 0.78 1.96
N ALA A 966 33.41 -0.13 1.90
CA ALA A 966 33.36 -1.28 1.02
C ALA A 966 32.13 -2.17 1.31
N THR A 967 31.83 -2.41 2.59
CA THR A 967 30.68 -3.23 2.99
C THR A 967 29.36 -2.56 2.66
N THR A 968 29.24 -1.27 2.96
CA THR A 968 28.01 -0.51 2.72
C THR A 968 27.75 -0.35 1.22
N ILE A 969 28.79 -0.04 0.42
CA ILE A 969 28.67 -0.01 -1.05
C ILE A 969 28.21 -1.38 -1.59
N MET A 970 28.78 -2.50 -1.09
CA MET A 970 28.40 -3.84 -1.53
C MET A 970 26.91 -4.15 -1.24
N MET A 971 26.45 -3.85 -0.02
CA MET A 971 25.05 -4.08 0.38
C MET A 971 24.07 -3.23 -0.43
N PHE A 972 24.38 -1.95 -0.62
CA PHE A 972 23.52 -1.05 -1.40
C PHE A 972 23.56 -1.34 -2.90
N ALA A 973 24.67 -1.85 -3.42
CA ALA A 973 24.73 -2.34 -4.80
C ALA A 973 23.82 -3.56 -5.00
N ALA A 974 23.80 -4.49 -4.03
CA ALA A 974 22.88 -5.63 -4.07
C ALA A 974 21.42 -5.15 -4.02
N PHE A 975 21.11 -4.20 -3.13
CA PHE A 975 19.79 -3.57 -3.07
C PHE A 975 19.38 -2.91 -4.40
N THR A 976 20.30 -2.14 -4.99
CA THR A 976 20.10 -1.47 -6.29
C THR A 976 19.81 -2.47 -7.40
N GLN A 977 20.50 -3.61 -7.41
CA GLN A 977 20.25 -4.67 -8.39
C GLN A 977 18.88 -5.35 -8.18
N LEU A 978 18.47 -5.58 -6.93
CA LEU A 978 17.13 -6.12 -6.64
C LEU A 978 16.03 -5.19 -7.14
N ALA A 979 16.20 -3.88 -6.98
CA ALA A 979 15.28 -2.86 -7.51
C ALA A 979 15.37 -2.69 -9.03
N THR A 980 16.53 -2.99 -9.63
CA THR A 980 16.78 -2.89 -11.08
C THR A 980 17.39 -4.19 -11.64
N PRO A 981 16.58 -5.25 -11.84
CA PRO A 981 17.08 -6.60 -12.14
C PRO A 981 17.89 -6.73 -13.43
N GLN A 982 17.91 -5.71 -14.29
CA GLN A 982 18.66 -5.70 -15.54
C GLN A 982 20.15 -5.34 -15.35
N LEU A 983 20.54 -4.82 -14.19
CA LEU A 983 21.94 -4.51 -13.89
C LEU A 983 22.72 -5.80 -13.60
N THR A 984 23.95 -5.90 -14.08
CA THR A 984 24.90 -6.89 -13.55
C THR A 984 25.38 -6.45 -12.16
N PRO A 985 25.86 -7.37 -11.30
CA PRO A 985 26.39 -7.00 -9.98
C PRO A 985 27.47 -5.91 -10.06
N SER A 986 28.41 -6.03 -11.02
CA SER A 986 29.47 -5.05 -11.23
C SER A 986 28.97 -3.69 -11.71
N MET A 987 27.91 -3.66 -12.55
CA MET A 987 27.26 -2.40 -12.92
C MET A 987 26.58 -1.74 -11.72
N ALA A 988 25.96 -2.53 -10.84
CA ALA A 988 25.35 -2.01 -9.63
C ALA A 988 26.39 -1.45 -8.65
N ILE A 989 27.53 -2.12 -8.48
CA ILE A 989 28.66 -1.63 -7.66
C ILE A 989 29.21 -0.33 -8.24
N ALA A 990 29.50 -0.29 -9.54
CA ALA A 990 30.02 0.90 -10.18
C ALA A 990 29.06 2.09 -10.07
N ALA A 991 27.75 1.85 -10.23
CA ALA A 991 26.72 2.88 -10.09
C ALA A 991 26.58 3.38 -8.64
N THR A 992 26.58 2.46 -7.67
CA THR A 992 26.45 2.78 -6.23
C THR A 992 27.66 3.55 -5.73
N GLY A 993 28.86 3.14 -6.15
CA GLY A 993 30.11 3.78 -5.76
C GLY A 993 30.41 5.09 -6.48
N ASN A 994 29.63 5.51 -7.48
CA ASN A 994 29.90 6.74 -8.22
C ASN A 994 29.45 7.97 -7.42
N GLY A 995 30.41 8.67 -6.82
CA GLY A 995 30.14 9.82 -5.94
C GLY A 995 29.60 9.42 -4.57
N TRP A 996 29.91 8.20 -4.12
CA TRP A 996 29.52 7.71 -2.80
C TRP A 996 30.20 8.54 -1.71
N ASP A 997 29.45 9.33 -0.94
CA ASP A 997 30.01 10.07 0.19
C ASP A 997 30.24 9.12 1.38
N GLY A 998 31.43 8.55 1.56
CA GLY A 998 31.67 7.50 2.52
C GLY A 998 32.03 7.94 3.94
N ALA A 999 32.24 6.94 4.79
CA ALA A 999 32.95 7.07 6.06
C ALA A 999 34.38 7.65 5.85
N THR A 1000 34.98 7.36 4.69
CA THR A 1000 36.29 7.86 4.26
C THR A 1000 36.24 9.15 3.44
N GLY A 1001 35.04 9.65 3.15
CA GLY A 1001 34.79 10.73 2.20
C GLY A 1001 34.38 10.20 0.81
N PRO A 1002 34.39 11.04 -0.23
CA PRO A 1002 33.85 10.67 -1.53
C PRO A 1002 34.65 9.54 -2.19
N VAL A 1003 33.97 8.45 -2.53
CA VAL A 1003 34.47 7.33 -3.33
C VAL A 1003 33.89 7.46 -4.74
N THR A 1004 34.71 7.17 -5.74
CA THR A 1004 34.28 7.03 -7.14
C THR A 1004 35.16 5.98 -7.80
N PHE A 1005 34.53 4.94 -8.35
CA PHE A 1005 35.23 3.89 -9.08
C PHE A 1005 35.55 4.35 -10.51
N GLN A 1006 36.78 4.11 -10.93
CA GLN A 1006 37.23 4.21 -12.29
C GLN A 1006 36.77 2.99 -13.10
N ALA A 1007 36.94 3.05 -14.43
CA ALA A 1007 36.53 1.97 -15.32
C ALA A 1007 37.23 0.62 -15.04
N ASN A 1008 38.37 0.64 -14.37
CA ASN A 1008 39.12 -0.55 -13.95
C ASN A 1008 38.84 -0.98 -12.50
N GLY A 1009 37.87 -0.36 -11.82
CA GLY A 1009 37.50 -0.68 -10.44
C GLY A 1009 38.32 0.02 -9.35
N ASP A 1010 39.36 0.78 -9.72
CA ASP A 1010 40.15 1.56 -8.77
C ASP A 1010 39.43 2.81 -8.29
N THR A 1011 39.90 3.39 -7.19
CA THR A 1011 39.56 4.75 -6.80
C THR A 1011 40.81 5.60 -6.60
N LEU A 1012 40.69 6.92 -6.77
CA LEU A 1012 41.74 7.86 -6.35
C LEU A 1012 41.69 8.14 -4.85
N GLY A 1013 40.55 7.84 -4.20
CA GLY A 1013 40.32 8.07 -2.78
C GLY A 1013 40.60 9.52 -2.37
N GLN A 1014 41.06 9.70 -1.14
CA GLN A 1014 41.52 10.99 -0.63
C GLN A 1014 43.05 11.15 -0.75
N GLY A 1015 43.68 10.41 -1.66
CA GLY A 1015 45.13 10.31 -1.74
C GLY A 1015 45.72 9.59 -0.54
N TYR A 1016 46.82 10.11 0.01
CA TYR A 1016 47.57 9.48 1.10
C TYR A 1016 47.80 10.48 2.23
N CYS A 1017 47.58 10.05 3.47
CA CYS A 1017 48.15 10.70 4.64
C CYS A 1017 49.55 10.16 4.88
N ILE A 1018 50.50 11.04 5.20
CA ILE A 1018 51.80 10.67 5.72
C ILE A 1018 51.86 11.08 7.18
N GLY A 1019 51.93 10.09 8.07
CA GLY A 1019 52.02 10.31 9.49
C GLY A 1019 53.43 10.16 10.03
N GLN A 1020 53.65 10.77 11.18
CA GLN A 1020 54.84 10.60 11.99
C GLN A 1020 54.44 9.97 13.32
N PHE A 1021 55.17 8.93 13.71
CA PHE A 1021 55.03 8.35 15.03
C PHE A 1021 55.66 9.26 16.08
N SER A 1022 54.95 9.43 17.20
CA SER A 1022 55.47 10.12 18.38
C SER A 1022 55.22 9.32 19.65
N VAL A 1023 56.16 9.38 20.58
CA VAL A 1023 56.08 8.64 21.86
C VAL A 1023 56.15 9.65 23.01
N THR A 1024 55.12 9.67 23.86
CA THR A 1024 55.09 10.53 25.06
C THR A 1024 55.49 9.78 26.33
N ASP A 1025 56.17 10.50 27.23
CA ASP A 1025 56.98 9.99 28.35
C ASP A 1025 56.34 8.86 29.18
N VAL A 1026 57.22 7.92 29.53
CA VAL A 1026 56.98 6.60 30.12
C VAL A 1026 56.34 6.70 31.52
N GLY A 1027 55.22 6.02 31.72
CA GLY A 1027 54.67 5.78 33.06
C GLY A 1027 55.64 4.98 33.94
N ALA A 1028 55.34 4.88 35.25
CA ALA A 1028 56.16 4.12 36.20
C ALA A 1028 56.23 2.60 35.93
N ASP A 1029 55.46 2.13 34.94
CA ASP A 1029 55.36 0.77 34.39
C ASP A 1029 56.34 0.50 33.23
N GLY A 1030 56.90 1.52 32.60
CA GLY A 1030 57.89 1.34 31.53
C GLY A 1030 57.31 1.32 30.10
N GLU A 1031 56.02 1.59 29.92
CA GLU A 1031 55.35 1.65 28.61
C GLU A 1031 55.06 3.12 28.21
N GLY A 1032 55.30 3.46 26.94
CA GLY A 1032 55.07 4.79 26.37
C GLY A 1032 53.71 4.84 25.67
N THR A 1033 53.09 6.01 25.55
CA THR A 1033 51.91 6.15 24.67
C THR A 1033 52.37 6.49 23.27
N VAL A 1034 52.19 5.55 22.33
CA VAL A 1034 52.48 5.74 20.89
C VAL A 1034 51.30 6.42 20.21
N ALA A 1035 51.57 7.49 19.47
CA ALA A 1035 50.62 8.15 18.60
C ALA A 1035 51.13 8.12 17.15
N TYR A 1036 50.20 8.05 16.20
CA TYR A 1036 50.48 8.18 14.77
C TYR A 1036 49.66 9.35 14.24
N ASP A 1037 50.33 10.47 13.96
CA ASP A 1037 49.69 11.72 13.56
C ASP A 1037 49.99 12.03 12.10
N CYS A 1038 48.95 12.16 11.28
CA CYS A 1038 49.07 12.65 9.90
C CYS A 1038 49.65 14.07 9.88
N VAL A 1039 50.85 14.24 9.33
CA VAL A 1039 51.55 15.53 9.25
C VAL A 1039 51.59 16.10 7.83
N TYR A 1040 51.45 15.24 6.82
CA TYR A 1040 51.31 15.66 5.42
C TYR A 1040 50.15 14.92 4.75
N ASP A 1041 49.59 15.54 3.73
CA ASP A 1041 48.68 14.91 2.78
C ASP A 1041 49.31 14.92 1.39
N TRP A 1042 49.06 13.88 0.61
CA TRP A 1042 49.51 13.76 -0.78
C TRP A 1042 48.34 13.40 -1.68
N SER A 1043 48.19 14.09 -2.81
CA SER A 1043 47.23 13.72 -3.85
C SER A 1043 47.81 13.89 -5.25
N PHE A 1044 47.21 13.23 -6.24
CA PHE A 1044 47.64 13.35 -7.64
C PHE A 1044 47.58 14.79 -8.18
N ASP A 1045 46.65 15.60 -7.69
CA ASP A 1045 46.45 16.97 -8.15
C ASP A 1045 47.38 17.97 -7.45
N ASN A 1046 47.71 17.73 -6.17
CA ASN A 1046 48.41 18.70 -5.34
C ASN A 1046 49.85 18.30 -4.98
N GLY A 1047 50.23 17.04 -5.21
CA GLY A 1047 51.46 16.48 -4.67
C GLY A 1047 51.46 16.51 -3.14
N LEU A 1048 52.65 16.58 -2.54
CA LEU A 1048 52.83 16.60 -1.09
C LEU A 1048 52.57 18.00 -0.50
N VAL A 1049 51.67 18.09 0.47
CA VAL A 1049 51.34 19.32 1.21
C VAL A 1049 51.33 19.07 2.71
N ALA A 1050 51.71 20.09 3.50
CA ALA A 1050 51.59 20.01 4.96
C ALA A 1050 50.11 20.00 5.37
N ARG A 1051 49.75 19.13 6.31
CA ARG A 1051 48.39 19.03 6.83
C ARG A 1051 48.13 20.22 7.77
N THR A 1052 47.05 20.97 7.50
CA THR A 1052 46.70 22.20 8.22
C THR A 1052 45.63 22.00 9.28
#